data_AF-A0A2C6B7A5-F1
#
_entry.id   AF-A0A2C6B7A5-F1
#
_cell.length_a   1.000
_cell.length_b   1.000
_cell.length_c   1.000
_cell.angle_alpha   90.00
_cell.angle_beta   90.00
_cell.angle_gamma   90.00
#
_symmetry.space_group_name_H-M   'P 1'
#
loop_
_entity.id
_entity.type
_entity.pdbx_description
1 polymer ?
#
loop_
_entity_poly.entity_id
_entity_poly.type
_entity_poly.pdbx_seq_one_letter_code
_entity_poly.pdbx_strand_id
1 'polypeptide(L)'
;MPNRHSCIKFDAVFQRFLDETLRSESSCTRLRDHTTNPPATLRFTLVCFLLALGAHFTNCEAQRVYPVKEADKWGLIDPRGRLVVQPTYDLVSNPDPYGFLVIQRGGKLGLVGAGGRMILPADFLDIQVLDEDIFAVLDGAGWRVINRLQQNLLTSDYLQLEPLGDGLLAYRTDSGWGVVNRTGKLIIQPAYEAVRRLVNGMLETEQYHYKGLFNLAGQQLLPPIADTLNFDREDLILYRRGLNWGAIDYNGSQRIPARFTESEDLGYGDLLLRSSTGQAVYSSTCNGLHLVDAQVQVLPFSANYLALRTNGAIGLVNRCGDQALAAAYEEIQPFSQRIFRIKMNGKWGLRSAGDRVVLPEVYNYISPLNGRVAGVKRGDAYGFVNFRGELLAEPGYDRIVLDRDNVQAYDSQLNGGGLTTFRVGADGKLDGSGQSRQHFRIRVRGNDELAVEDQPLYLDRSKRVLPKFEWFYEANSGKWGLRSRANGKTTIPPTFTQIEVLSDLGITLVGLPSGSEFTLERTKFRANMVFGILLNAEGLLVSELNLIDLRVEDWKSGNAVARCMFNNGRFGLMDQMGRILKKDLAYVGPFSEGAAPLSYQGRISGRLGKSPENLISIRQFVKGLRSTVNLIDQTNYDRDFAKKAFINCENCSWGYVNGAGKEIVIPVFERAGAFLNGRAIVKNDTGNGVIDRTGKFIIRPDSREIERVGNSFRTKVHLPAAGLIDTSGNLRVAARYEEVGVPTEGFMAARRGNLWGFLTESGMPAISFIYEAVKPFSESKAAVKTSLGWTFIDAVEQQPGNLTFEGAGSFKGGIAWVKTSNGKYGYIDQNERFVIEPRLDEATDFQGKVARVMIDEKWGLIGPAGNWVKRPSYSVIEPFQSGGVAIARLSSIQDRYVLINTLGQTLTSEAYREIYPFQEGRALVRGNNGYGFIDLTGREVIRADWGYAESFSDQRAVVRQNGLCGYIDLSGKLVVACQYARCLPFSEERAVIYRNIRNAGIIDPQGNELIAPTLERMLHFREGRGLMQDEEQGYYYITDKAALYDGYYDEARPFYHGVAAIRQGSRWGLINRRGLTLIKPRFATISDFENGLARVTTEYKYGLIDARGKVILPPEYPFIEAVDDRLFRVERGNDIGYVTATGEWIWSMAK
;
A
#
# COMPACT_ATOMS: atom_id res chain seq x y z
N MET A 1 12.65 -6.92 7.43
CA MET A 1 13.42 -8.14 7.12
C MET A 1 14.72 -7.72 6.47
N PRO A 2 15.89 -8.19 6.92
CA PRO A 2 17.13 -8.10 6.13
C PRO A 2 17.03 -8.97 4.86
N ASN A 3 17.80 -8.61 3.82
CA ASN A 3 17.58 -9.12 2.46
C ASN A 3 18.19 -10.52 2.20
N ARG A 4 17.36 -11.49 1.79
CA ARG A 4 17.82 -12.80 1.23
C ARG A 4 18.38 -12.69 -0.21
N HIS A 5 19.11 -11.62 -0.53
CA HIS A 5 19.55 -11.33 -1.92
C HIS A 5 21.07 -11.11 -2.07
N SER A 6 21.87 -11.24 -1.01
CA SER A 6 23.34 -11.21 -1.08
C SER A 6 23.97 -12.52 -1.60
N CYS A 7 23.41 -13.70 -1.26
CA CYS A 7 24.02 -14.98 -1.62
C CYS A 7 24.05 -15.30 -3.13
N ILE A 8 22.99 -14.91 -3.88
CA ILE A 8 22.80 -15.37 -5.27
C ILE A 8 23.79 -14.73 -6.27
N LYS A 9 24.49 -13.65 -5.90
CA LYS A 9 25.47 -12.98 -6.77
C LYS A 9 26.92 -13.48 -6.62
N PHE A 10 27.24 -14.32 -5.63
CA PHE A 10 28.61 -14.86 -5.47
C PHE A 10 28.88 -16.09 -6.35
N ASP A 11 27.91 -17.01 -6.50
CA ASP A 11 28.07 -18.21 -7.33
C ASP A 11 28.43 -17.90 -8.79
N ALA A 12 27.82 -16.87 -9.39
CA ALA A 12 28.04 -16.49 -10.78
C ALA A 12 29.45 -15.95 -11.07
N VAL A 13 30.18 -15.51 -10.04
CA VAL A 13 31.59 -15.09 -10.14
C VAL A 13 32.53 -16.26 -9.82
N PHE A 14 32.20 -17.04 -8.79
CA PHE A 14 33.02 -18.18 -8.35
C PHE A 14 33.05 -19.32 -9.38
N GLN A 15 31.91 -19.64 -9.99
CA GLN A 15 31.84 -20.61 -11.10
C GLN A 15 32.68 -20.17 -12.29
N ARG A 16 32.70 -18.88 -12.63
CA ARG A 16 33.48 -18.35 -13.75
C ARG A 16 35.00 -18.48 -13.51
N PHE A 17 35.43 -18.30 -12.27
CA PHE A 17 36.83 -18.50 -11.87
C PHE A 17 37.26 -19.98 -11.93
N LEU A 18 36.36 -20.90 -11.54
CA LEU A 18 36.59 -22.35 -11.68
C LEU A 18 36.67 -22.79 -13.15
N ASP A 19 35.76 -22.29 -13.99
CA ASP A 19 35.68 -22.63 -15.42
C ASP A 19 36.87 -22.10 -16.23
N GLU A 20 37.46 -20.96 -15.82
CA GLU A 20 38.69 -20.43 -16.42
C GLU A 20 39.94 -21.17 -15.92
N THR A 21 39.99 -21.59 -14.65
CA THR A 21 41.12 -22.36 -14.10
C THR A 21 41.21 -23.76 -14.75
N LEU A 22 40.08 -24.46 -14.89
CA LEU A 22 39.99 -25.81 -15.45
C LEU A 22 40.26 -25.91 -16.96
N ARG A 23 40.40 -24.79 -17.68
CA ARG A 23 40.72 -24.77 -19.12
C ARG A 23 42.23 -24.73 -19.44
N SER A 24 43.08 -24.63 -18.42
CA SER A 24 44.54 -24.50 -18.60
C SER A 24 45.31 -25.84 -18.65
N GLU A 25 44.80 -26.91 -18.04
CA GLU A 25 45.48 -28.22 -17.98
C GLU A 25 45.12 -29.15 -19.17
N SER A 26 45.54 -28.79 -20.39
CA SER A 26 45.37 -29.68 -21.57
C SER A 26 46.57 -29.73 -22.54
N SER A 27 47.79 -29.46 -22.08
CA SER A 27 49.00 -29.57 -22.93
C SER A 27 50.28 -29.99 -22.18
N CYS A 28 50.45 -31.30 -21.93
CA CYS A 28 51.71 -32.04 -22.19
C CYS A 28 51.62 -33.53 -21.81
N THR A 29 52.16 -34.40 -22.66
CA THR A 29 52.50 -35.80 -22.33
C THR A 29 53.89 -36.13 -22.88
N ARG A 30 54.55 -37.14 -22.29
CA ARG A 30 55.97 -37.53 -22.49
C ARG A 30 56.92 -36.54 -21.78
N LEU A 31 57.95 -36.95 -21.05
CA LEU A 31 58.84 -38.12 -21.21
C LEU A 31 59.09 -38.90 -19.89
N ARG A 32 59.83 -40.02 -20.01
CA ARG A 32 60.52 -40.71 -18.89
C ARG A 32 61.88 -39.99 -18.64
N ASP A 33 62.51 -39.99 -17.47
CA ASP A 33 63.08 -41.17 -16.80
C ASP A 33 63.55 -40.89 -15.35
N HIS A 34 63.66 -41.98 -14.58
CA HIS A 34 64.57 -42.27 -13.46
C HIS A 34 65.04 -41.22 -12.40
N THR A 35 64.82 -41.63 -11.14
CA THR A 35 65.65 -41.50 -9.89
C THR A 35 65.43 -40.38 -8.86
N THR A 36 65.55 -40.82 -7.60
CA THR A 36 65.58 -40.11 -6.30
C THR A 36 64.24 -39.58 -5.74
N ASN A 37 64.07 -39.74 -4.41
CA ASN A 37 62.89 -39.31 -3.65
C ASN A 37 63.05 -37.86 -3.15
N PRO A 38 62.02 -37.00 -3.28
CA PRO A 38 61.89 -35.78 -2.47
C PRO A 38 61.54 -36.10 -0.99
N PRO A 39 61.76 -35.16 -0.05
CA PRO A 39 61.69 -35.42 1.39
C PRO A 39 60.27 -35.43 1.98
N ALA A 40 60.17 -35.84 3.25
CA ALA A 40 58.93 -36.09 3.99
C ALA A 40 58.05 -34.85 4.31
N THR A 41 58.34 -33.66 3.77
CA THR A 41 57.61 -32.42 4.07
C THR A 41 56.25 -32.32 3.38
N LEU A 42 56.04 -32.96 2.23
CA LEU A 42 54.76 -32.85 1.49
C LEU A 42 53.58 -33.62 2.11
N ARG A 43 53.84 -34.66 2.94
CA ARG A 43 52.76 -35.43 3.58
C ARG A 43 52.16 -34.74 4.81
N PHE A 44 52.89 -33.86 5.48
CA PHE A 44 52.35 -33.10 6.62
C PHE A 44 51.40 -32.00 6.16
N THR A 45 51.78 -31.20 5.15
CA THR A 45 50.98 -30.06 4.68
C THR A 45 49.59 -30.49 4.19
N LEU A 46 49.49 -31.60 3.44
CA LEU A 46 48.21 -32.07 2.90
C LEU A 46 47.27 -32.62 4.00
N VAL A 47 47.82 -33.32 5.00
CA VAL A 47 47.03 -33.84 6.14
C VAL A 47 46.56 -32.70 7.05
N CYS A 48 47.40 -31.69 7.29
CA CYS A 48 46.99 -30.48 8.01
C CYS A 48 45.91 -29.69 7.25
N PHE A 49 45.99 -29.59 5.92
CA PHE A 49 44.96 -28.90 5.12
C PHE A 49 43.61 -29.65 5.14
N LEU A 50 43.63 -30.98 5.06
CA LEU A 50 42.42 -31.80 5.13
C LEU A 50 41.80 -31.84 6.53
N LEU A 51 42.60 -31.81 7.60
CA LEU A 51 42.10 -31.67 8.97
C LEU A 51 41.53 -30.26 9.24
N ALA A 52 42.10 -29.21 8.64
CA ALA A 52 41.54 -27.86 8.71
C ALA A 52 40.21 -27.73 7.95
N LEU A 53 40.11 -28.32 6.75
CA LEU A 53 38.86 -28.35 5.97
C LEU A 53 37.76 -29.19 6.65
N GLY A 54 38.12 -30.26 7.36
CA GLY A 54 37.19 -31.05 8.17
C GLY A 54 36.57 -30.30 9.36
N ALA A 55 37.13 -29.15 9.76
CA ALA A 55 36.66 -28.35 10.89
C ALA A 55 35.79 -27.13 10.50
N HIS A 56 35.68 -26.80 9.20
CA HIS A 56 35.07 -25.54 8.74
C HIS A 56 33.82 -25.67 7.84
N PHE A 57 33.19 -26.85 7.80
CA PHE A 57 31.86 -27.04 7.19
C PHE A 57 30.87 -27.76 8.11
N THR A 58 30.84 -27.38 9.39
CA THR A 58 29.57 -27.44 10.14
C THR A 58 28.64 -26.35 9.60
N ASN A 59 27.43 -26.73 9.16
CA ASN A 59 26.40 -25.75 8.81
C ASN A 59 26.22 -24.73 9.95
N CYS A 60 26.35 -23.45 9.64
CA CYS A 60 25.96 -22.38 10.57
C CYS A 60 24.43 -22.19 10.51
N GLU A 61 23.69 -23.25 10.83
CA GLU A 61 22.40 -23.04 11.48
C GLU A 61 22.69 -22.37 12.82
N ALA A 62 22.17 -21.17 13.05
CA ALA A 62 22.27 -20.54 14.35
C ALA A 62 21.61 -21.46 15.39
N GLN A 63 22.42 -22.11 16.23
CA GLN A 63 21.99 -23.15 17.16
C GLN A 63 20.99 -22.55 18.17
N ARG A 64 19.69 -22.67 17.86
CA ARG A 64 18.60 -22.05 18.63
C ARG A 64 18.65 -22.51 20.08
N VAL A 65 18.77 -21.57 20.99
CA VAL A 65 18.62 -21.82 22.42
C VAL A 65 17.23 -21.45 22.90
N TYR A 66 16.70 -22.22 23.86
CA TYR A 66 15.38 -22.00 24.46
C TYR A 66 15.53 -21.66 25.95
N PRO A 67 14.76 -20.68 26.48
CA PRO A 67 14.83 -20.32 27.89
C PRO A 67 14.17 -21.40 28.75
N VAL A 68 14.92 -21.88 29.75
CA VAL A 68 14.46 -22.79 30.81
C VAL A 68 14.57 -22.12 32.16
N LYS A 69 13.84 -22.66 33.15
CA LYS A 69 13.81 -22.14 34.51
C LYS A 69 13.93 -23.28 35.51
N GLU A 70 14.80 -23.11 36.51
CA GLU A 70 15.08 -24.08 37.57
C GLU A 70 15.46 -23.31 38.85
N ALA A 71 14.94 -23.73 40.01
CA ALA A 71 15.13 -23.04 41.30
C ALA A 71 14.90 -21.51 41.24
N ASP A 72 13.84 -21.10 40.55
CA ASP A 72 13.47 -19.71 40.21
C ASP A 72 14.52 -18.88 39.43
N LYS A 73 15.60 -19.50 38.91
CA LYS A 73 16.58 -18.88 38.02
C LYS A 73 16.41 -19.34 36.57
N TRP A 74 16.75 -18.45 35.64
CA TRP A 74 16.71 -18.70 34.20
C TRP A 74 18.05 -19.18 33.66
N GLY A 75 17.97 -20.14 32.73
CA GLY A 75 19.06 -20.68 31.93
C GLY A 75 18.64 -20.89 30.47
N LEU A 76 19.50 -21.53 29.69
CA LEU A 76 19.29 -21.77 28.25
C LEU A 76 19.63 -23.22 27.89
N ILE A 77 18.76 -23.89 27.14
CA ILE A 77 19.01 -25.22 26.54
C ILE A 77 19.18 -25.14 25.02
N ASP A 78 19.86 -26.13 24.42
CA ASP A 78 19.84 -26.38 22.98
C ASP A 78 18.55 -27.13 22.55
N PRO A 79 18.32 -27.35 21.23
CA PRO A 79 17.14 -28.10 20.74
C PRO A 79 17.12 -29.59 21.13
N ARG A 80 18.11 -30.06 21.90
CA ARG A 80 18.26 -31.44 22.40
C ARG A 80 18.18 -31.50 23.93
N GLY A 81 17.77 -30.41 24.59
CA GLY A 81 17.57 -30.35 26.04
C GLY A 81 18.85 -30.15 26.85
N ARG A 82 20.00 -29.91 26.19
CA ARG A 82 21.28 -29.75 26.88
C ARG A 82 21.43 -28.32 27.35
N LEU A 83 21.72 -28.11 28.64
CA LEU A 83 22.04 -26.79 29.17
C LEU A 83 23.27 -26.20 28.44
N VAL A 84 23.04 -25.10 27.73
CA VAL A 84 24.07 -24.26 27.10
C VAL A 84 24.49 -23.15 28.05
N VAL A 85 23.54 -22.60 28.84
CA VAL A 85 23.85 -21.66 29.94
C VAL A 85 23.09 -22.06 31.19
N GLN A 86 23.80 -22.14 32.32
CA GLN A 86 23.31 -22.66 33.59
C GLN A 86 22.21 -21.76 34.20
N PRO A 87 21.17 -22.32 34.85
CA PRO A 87 20.11 -21.55 35.51
C PRO A 87 20.64 -20.67 36.65
N THR A 88 20.97 -19.42 36.31
CA THR A 88 21.69 -18.48 37.19
C THR A 88 21.23 -17.03 37.03
N TYR A 89 20.37 -16.74 36.06
CA TYR A 89 19.87 -15.40 35.77
C TYR A 89 18.54 -15.11 36.46
N ASP A 90 18.32 -13.84 36.79
CA ASP A 90 17.06 -13.33 37.32
C ASP A 90 16.01 -13.18 36.20
N LEU A 91 16.47 -12.90 34.97
CA LEU A 91 15.65 -12.74 33.76
C LEU A 91 16.48 -13.07 32.50
N VAL A 92 15.82 -13.60 31.47
CA VAL A 92 16.35 -13.77 30.11
C VAL A 92 15.29 -13.27 29.12
N SER A 93 15.68 -12.51 28.09
CA SER A 93 14.77 -11.99 27.05
C SER A 93 14.50 -13.00 25.93
N ASN A 94 13.55 -12.67 25.05
CA ASN A 94 13.53 -13.22 23.68
C ASN A 94 14.73 -12.67 22.87
N PRO A 95 15.18 -13.36 21.81
CA PRO A 95 16.25 -12.87 20.95
C PRO A 95 15.80 -11.65 20.12
N ASP A 96 16.72 -10.69 19.99
CA ASP A 96 16.54 -9.47 19.20
C ASP A 96 16.70 -9.73 17.67
N PRO A 97 16.53 -8.70 16.81
CA PRO A 97 16.68 -8.87 15.35
C PRO A 97 18.06 -9.30 14.87
N TYR A 98 19.11 -9.16 15.70
CA TYR A 98 20.49 -9.57 15.43
C TYR A 98 20.83 -10.93 16.07
N GLY A 99 19.90 -11.52 16.83
CA GLY A 99 20.06 -12.80 17.51
C GLY A 99 20.65 -12.72 18.93
N PHE A 100 20.61 -11.56 19.59
CA PHE A 100 21.08 -11.39 20.95
C PHE A 100 19.97 -11.51 22.00
N LEU A 101 20.30 -12.16 23.11
CA LEU A 101 19.49 -12.36 24.31
C LEU A 101 20.04 -11.45 25.42
N VAL A 102 19.20 -10.58 25.97
CA VAL A 102 19.53 -9.79 27.17
C VAL A 102 19.32 -10.68 28.40
N ILE A 103 20.31 -10.72 29.26
CA ILE A 103 20.33 -11.50 30.51
C ILE A 103 20.43 -10.56 31.72
N GLN A 104 19.83 -10.93 32.86
CA GLN A 104 19.95 -10.17 34.11
C GLN A 104 20.55 -11.02 35.24
N ARG A 105 21.49 -10.48 36.01
CA ARG A 105 22.08 -11.13 37.20
C ARG A 105 22.40 -10.10 38.28
N GLY A 106 21.87 -10.28 39.48
CA GLY A 106 22.08 -9.35 40.59
C GLY A 106 21.59 -7.93 40.29
N GLY A 107 20.51 -7.83 39.50
CA GLY A 107 19.98 -6.55 39.00
C GLY A 107 20.68 -6.00 37.74
N LYS A 108 21.93 -6.39 37.46
CA LYS A 108 22.71 -5.93 36.30
C LYS A 108 22.38 -6.69 35.02
N LEU A 109 22.53 -6.05 33.86
CA LEU A 109 22.31 -6.63 32.53
C LEU A 109 23.62 -7.08 31.85
N GLY A 110 23.49 -8.11 31.01
CA GLY A 110 24.51 -8.63 30.08
C GLY A 110 23.88 -9.07 28.76
N LEU A 111 24.71 -9.54 27.81
CA LEU A 111 24.28 -9.90 26.46
C LEU A 111 24.86 -11.27 26.03
N VAL A 112 24.01 -12.14 25.50
CA VAL A 112 24.35 -13.50 25.04
C VAL A 112 23.91 -13.68 23.59
N GLY A 113 24.75 -14.20 22.71
CA GLY A 113 24.40 -14.47 21.31
C GLY A 113 23.57 -15.76 21.16
N ALA A 114 22.89 -15.91 20.02
CA ALA A 114 21.96 -17.02 19.74
C ALA A 114 22.49 -18.43 20.07
N GLY A 115 23.79 -18.68 19.91
CA GLY A 115 24.44 -19.96 20.30
C GLY A 115 24.85 -20.06 21.77
N GLY A 116 24.28 -19.26 22.67
CA GLY A 116 24.57 -19.25 24.11
C GLY A 116 25.93 -18.64 24.52
N ARG A 117 26.75 -18.18 23.57
CA ARG A 117 28.03 -17.50 23.85
C ARG A 117 27.80 -16.11 24.44
N MET A 118 28.43 -15.82 25.58
CA MET A 118 28.45 -14.48 26.17
C MET A 118 29.15 -13.47 25.23
N ILE A 119 28.50 -12.32 25.01
CA ILE A 119 28.96 -11.21 24.17
C ILE A 119 29.35 -10.02 25.06
N LEU A 120 28.49 -9.69 26.03
CA LEU A 120 28.76 -8.73 27.10
C LEU A 120 28.48 -9.41 28.45
N PRO A 121 29.37 -9.28 29.45
CA PRO A 121 29.12 -9.80 30.79
C PRO A 121 27.98 -9.05 31.49
N ALA A 122 27.45 -9.62 32.58
CA ALA A 122 26.33 -9.06 33.35
C ALA A 122 26.78 -7.93 34.30
N ASP A 123 27.51 -6.95 33.76
CA ASP A 123 28.18 -5.89 34.53
C ASP A 123 27.49 -4.52 34.43
N PHE A 124 26.56 -4.35 33.50
CA PHE A 124 25.96 -3.06 33.14
C PHE A 124 24.63 -2.82 33.89
N LEU A 125 24.23 -1.57 34.03
CA LEU A 125 22.91 -1.20 34.55
C LEU A 125 21.83 -1.24 33.45
N ASP A 126 22.22 -0.99 32.20
CA ASP A 126 21.37 -1.13 31.02
C ASP A 126 22.20 -1.43 29.76
N ILE A 127 21.59 -2.05 28.74
CA ILE A 127 22.22 -2.41 27.46
C ILE A 127 21.20 -2.23 26.32
N GLN A 128 21.57 -1.46 25.30
CA GLN A 128 20.85 -1.39 24.03
C GLN A 128 21.76 -1.82 22.87
N VAL A 129 21.29 -2.79 22.07
CA VAL A 129 21.91 -3.12 20.77
C VAL A 129 21.54 -2.05 19.75
N LEU A 130 22.55 -1.47 19.07
CA LEU A 130 22.37 -0.40 18.08
C LEU A 130 22.55 -0.91 16.64
N ASP A 131 23.56 -1.73 16.43
CA ASP A 131 23.87 -2.44 15.18
C ASP A 131 24.48 -3.81 15.56
N GLU A 132 24.75 -4.67 14.59
CA GLU A 132 25.38 -5.98 14.83
C GLU A 132 26.63 -5.89 15.72
N ASP A 133 27.51 -4.93 15.41
CA ASP A 133 28.81 -4.72 16.06
C ASP A 133 28.79 -3.63 17.15
N ILE A 134 27.68 -2.91 17.37
CA ILE A 134 27.62 -1.65 18.14
C ILE A 134 26.55 -1.69 19.24
N PHE A 135 26.91 -1.28 20.46
CA PHE A 135 26.04 -1.28 21.65
C PHE A 135 26.16 0.04 22.41
N ALA A 136 25.04 0.57 22.90
CA ALA A 136 25.05 1.53 24.00
C ALA A 136 24.93 0.76 25.31
N VAL A 137 25.78 1.08 26.28
CA VAL A 137 25.77 0.47 27.62
C VAL A 137 25.82 1.54 28.70
N LEU A 138 25.11 1.29 29.80
CA LEU A 138 25.07 2.15 30.98
C LEU A 138 25.81 1.47 32.13
N ASP A 139 26.74 2.17 32.76
CA ASP A 139 27.41 1.72 33.99
C ASP A 139 27.57 2.86 35.01
N GLY A 140 28.38 2.66 36.03
CA GLY A 140 28.60 3.64 37.11
C GLY A 140 29.22 4.98 36.65
N ALA A 141 29.77 5.06 35.43
CA ALA A 141 30.24 6.30 34.82
C ALA A 141 29.25 6.93 33.82
N GLY A 142 28.04 6.37 33.67
CA GLY A 142 27.03 6.85 32.72
C GLY A 142 26.95 6.03 31.43
N TRP A 143 26.35 6.61 30.40
CA TRP A 143 26.20 5.98 29.09
C TRP A 143 27.48 6.10 28.26
N ARG A 144 27.84 5.01 27.57
CA ARG A 144 28.90 4.96 26.56
C ARG A 144 28.46 4.11 25.36
N VAL A 145 29.03 4.40 24.19
CA VAL A 145 28.89 3.52 23.01
C VAL A 145 30.15 2.69 22.86
N ILE A 146 29.99 1.36 22.77
CA ILE A 146 31.08 0.40 22.57
C ILE A 146 30.83 -0.48 21.35
N ASN A 147 31.91 -1.09 20.83
CA ASN A 147 31.81 -2.18 19.85
C ASN A 147 31.87 -3.58 20.51
N ARG A 148 31.76 -4.66 19.73
CA ARG A 148 31.93 -6.07 20.21
C ARG A 148 33.26 -6.37 20.92
N LEU A 149 34.29 -5.52 20.77
CA LEU A 149 35.58 -5.62 21.47
C LEU A 149 35.63 -4.76 22.75
N GLN A 150 34.49 -4.19 23.17
CA GLN A 150 34.35 -3.24 24.28
C GLN A 150 35.19 -1.96 24.13
N GLN A 151 35.62 -1.63 22.91
CA GLN A 151 36.29 -0.38 22.60
C GLN A 151 35.26 0.75 22.54
N ASN A 152 35.49 1.85 23.25
CA ASN A 152 34.62 3.03 23.21
C ASN A 152 34.64 3.64 21.79
N LEU A 153 33.46 3.84 21.20
CA LEU A 153 33.26 4.59 19.97
C LEU A 153 32.86 6.04 20.27
N LEU A 154 32.08 6.25 21.34
CA LEU A 154 31.66 7.55 21.88
C LEU A 154 31.59 7.46 23.41
N THR A 155 32.05 8.50 24.10
CA THR A 155 32.05 8.61 25.57
C THR A 155 31.29 9.86 25.98
N SER A 156 30.28 9.73 26.85
CA SER A 156 29.53 10.76 27.62
C SER A 156 28.95 12.00 26.91
N ASP A 157 29.62 12.57 25.92
CA ASP A 157 29.46 13.94 25.46
C ASP A 157 28.42 14.04 24.32
N TYR A 158 27.46 13.11 24.31
CA TYR A 158 26.42 12.99 23.30
C TYR A 158 25.03 13.01 23.95
N LEU A 159 24.14 13.83 23.38
CA LEU A 159 22.75 14.00 23.81
C LEU A 159 21.82 12.93 23.21
N GLN A 160 22.16 12.42 22.02
CA GLN A 160 21.30 11.52 21.24
C GLN A 160 22.14 10.64 20.30
N LEU A 161 21.59 9.47 19.95
CA LEU A 161 22.19 8.48 19.03
C LEU A 161 21.13 7.98 18.05
N GLU A 162 21.51 7.78 16.78
CA GLU A 162 20.66 7.18 15.74
C GLU A 162 21.47 6.23 14.83
N PRO A 163 21.21 4.91 14.83
CA PRO A 163 21.90 3.96 13.96
C PRO A 163 21.52 4.15 12.48
N LEU A 164 22.50 4.38 11.61
CA LEU A 164 22.33 4.52 10.16
C LEU A 164 22.57 3.20 9.40
N GLY A 165 22.93 2.13 10.11
CA GLY A 165 23.21 0.79 9.57
C GLY A 165 24.56 0.68 8.85
N ASP A 166 24.94 -0.55 8.48
CA ASP A 166 26.24 -0.91 7.92
C ASP A 166 27.45 -0.45 8.78
N GLY A 167 27.26 -0.35 10.10
CA GLY A 167 28.26 0.18 11.02
C GLY A 167 28.46 1.70 10.91
N LEU A 168 27.41 2.47 10.58
CA LEU A 168 27.36 3.92 10.71
C LEU A 168 26.40 4.33 11.85
N LEU A 169 26.82 5.32 12.64
CA LEU A 169 26.08 5.84 13.78
C LEU A 169 26.07 7.37 13.72
N ALA A 170 24.88 7.97 13.59
CA ALA A 170 24.68 9.38 13.84
C ALA A 170 24.64 9.64 15.35
N TYR A 171 25.17 10.78 15.76
CA TYR A 171 25.21 11.20 17.17
C TYR A 171 25.06 12.71 17.26
N ARG A 172 24.49 13.18 18.36
CA ARG A 172 24.20 14.60 18.60
C ARG A 172 24.99 15.14 19.78
N THR A 173 25.58 16.32 19.63
CA THR A 173 26.20 17.12 20.70
C THR A 173 25.46 18.46 20.84
N ASP A 174 25.91 19.33 21.75
CA ASP A 174 25.44 20.72 21.85
C ASP A 174 25.62 21.52 20.54
N SER A 175 26.59 21.14 19.69
CA SER A 175 26.84 21.77 18.38
C SER A 175 26.05 21.14 17.23
N GLY A 176 25.20 20.15 17.50
CA GLY A 176 24.33 19.50 16.51
C GLY A 176 24.71 18.05 16.21
N TRP A 177 24.24 17.55 15.06
CA TRP A 177 24.43 16.17 14.62
C TRP A 177 25.70 15.98 13.78
N GLY A 178 26.40 14.88 14.06
CA GLY A 178 27.52 14.33 13.29
C GLY A 178 27.37 12.83 13.07
N VAL A 179 28.34 12.19 12.39
CA VAL A 179 28.31 10.75 12.07
C VAL A 179 29.69 10.12 12.25
N VAL A 180 29.75 9.00 12.97
CA VAL A 180 30.92 8.11 13.09
C VAL A 180 30.64 6.73 12.48
N ASN A 181 31.68 5.95 12.24
CA ASN A 181 31.59 4.54 11.86
C ASN A 181 31.92 3.57 13.02
N ARG A 182 31.81 2.26 12.77
CA ARG A 182 32.15 1.14 13.69
C ARG A 182 33.59 1.09 14.20
N THR A 183 34.48 1.95 13.71
CA THR A 183 35.87 2.10 14.20
C THR A 183 36.11 3.46 14.87
N GLY A 184 35.05 4.22 15.18
CA GLY A 184 35.14 5.57 15.73
C GLY A 184 35.64 6.63 14.75
N LYS A 185 35.81 6.31 13.46
CA LYS A 185 36.21 7.30 12.45
C LYS A 185 35.03 8.22 12.16
N LEU A 186 35.25 9.53 12.32
CA LEU A 186 34.31 10.57 11.95
C LEU A 186 34.13 10.67 10.42
N ILE A 187 32.88 10.83 10.00
CA ILE A 187 32.43 10.99 8.60
C ILE A 187 31.80 12.38 8.40
N ILE A 188 31.02 12.86 9.39
CA ILE A 188 30.42 14.20 9.40
C ILE A 188 30.66 14.83 10.79
N GLN A 189 31.18 16.05 10.83
CA GLN A 189 31.38 16.84 12.06
C GLN A 189 30.04 17.27 12.68
N PRO A 190 29.88 17.26 14.03
CA PRO A 190 28.70 17.77 14.73
C PRO A 190 28.43 19.27 14.48
N ALA A 191 27.56 19.57 13.50
CA ALA A 191 27.26 20.94 13.05
C ALA A 191 25.85 21.14 12.46
N TYR A 192 25.00 20.09 12.44
CA TYR A 192 23.74 20.06 11.70
C TYR A 192 22.51 19.91 12.61
N GLU A 193 21.36 20.42 12.19
CA GLU A 193 20.08 20.28 12.89
C GLU A 193 19.50 18.86 12.78
N ALA A 194 19.80 18.17 11.66
CA ALA A 194 19.55 16.75 11.46
C ALA A 194 20.56 16.15 10.46
N VAL A 195 20.79 14.84 10.55
CA VAL A 195 21.51 14.04 9.54
C VAL A 195 20.76 12.73 9.33
N ARG A 196 20.50 12.33 8.08
CA ARG A 196 19.77 11.10 7.76
C ARG A 196 20.35 10.37 6.54
N ARG A 197 20.31 9.04 6.56
CA ARG A 197 20.75 8.20 5.43
C ARG A 197 19.63 7.97 4.43
N LEU A 198 19.91 8.22 3.15
CA LEU A 198 18.98 8.03 2.04
C LEU A 198 19.09 6.62 1.45
N VAL A 199 18.03 6.16 0.78
CA VAL A 199 17.94 4.81 0.17
C VAL A 199 18.99 4.60 -0.93
N ASN A 200 19.39 5.68 -1.62
CA ASN A 200 20.49 5.68 -2.60
C ASN A 200 21.89 5.67 -1.97
N GLY A 201 21.99 5.56 -0.64
CA GLY A 201 23.23 5.50 0.11
C GLY A 201 23.83 6.85 0.51
N MET A 202 23.32 7.98 0.03
CA MET A 202 23.83 9.31 0.41
C MET A 202 23.36 9.74 1.81
N LEU A 203 24.02 10.75 2.38
CA LEU A 203 23.67 11.35 3.66
C LEU A 203 23.09 12.75 3.42
N GLU A 204 21.82 12.96 3.76
CA GLU A 204 21.20 14.29 3.75
C GLU A 204 21.45 14.96 5.10
N THR A 205 21.72 16.27 5.09
CA THR A 205 21.89 17.07 6.31
C THR A 205 20.94 18.27 6.28
N GLU A 206 20.51 18.76 7.45
CA GLU A 206 19.67 19.95 7.58
C GLU A 206 20.36 21.00 8.46
N GLN A 207 20.28 22.29 8.09
CA GLN A 207 20.81 23.41 8.86
C GLN A 207 20.06 24.70 8.48
N TYR A 208 19.63 25.48 9.46
CA TYR A 208 18.72 26.63 9.31
C TYR A 208 17.45 26.28 8.50
N HIS A 209 16.91 25.07 8.70
CA HIS A 209 15.82 24.45 7.92
C HIS A 209 16.11 24.22 6.42
N TYR A 210 17.34 24.43 5.97
CA TYR A 210 17.78 24.14 4.60
C TYR A 210 18.56 22.83 4.52
N LYS A 211 18.33 22.07 3.45
CA LYS A 211 18.92 20.74 3.21
C LYS A 211 20.16 20.80 2.34
N GLY A 212 21.16 20.07 2.77
CA GLY A 212 22.42 19.79 2.08
C GLY A 212 22.59 18.28 1.87
N LEU A 213 23.66 17.90 1.18
CA LEU A 213 23.89 16.53 0.75
C LEU A 213 25.38 16.16 0.81
N PHE A 214 25.66 14.96 1.31
CA PHE A 214 26.99 14.35 1.43
C PHE A 214 27.00 12.93 0.86
N ASN A 215 28.15 12.45 0.40
CA ASN A 215 28.37 11.03 0.10
C ASN A 215 28.99 10.28 1.30
N LEU A 216 29.02 8.94 1.24
CA LEU A 216 29.55 8.09 2.33
C LEU A 216 31.05 8.25 2.61
N ALA A 217 31.80 8.95 1.75
CA ALA A 217 33.19 9.28 1.99
C ALA A 217 33.37 10.58 2.82
N GLY A 218 32.28 11.33 3.06
CA GLY A 218 32.30 12.62 3.77
C GLY A 218 32.47 13.83 2.86
N GLN A 219 32.37 13.68 1.53
CA GLN A 219 32.39 14.81 0.59
C GLN A 219 31.00 15.47 0.51
N GLN A 220 30.97 16.80 0.63
CA GLN A 220 29.78 17.61 0.43
C GLN A 220 29.49 17.78 -1.07
N LEU A 221 28.26 17.50 -1.48
CA LEU A 221 27.76 17.65 -2.86
C LEU A 221 26.84 18.87 -3.00
N LEU A 222 26.10 19.23 -1.94
CA LEU A 222 25.29 20.44 -1.86
C LEU A 222 25.37 21.02 -0.43
N PRO A 223 25.64 22.33 -0.25
CA PRO A 223 25.50 22.98 1.05
C PRO A 223 24.01 23.07 1.48
N PRO A 224 23.70 23.28 2.77
CA PRO A 224 22.33 23.49 3.22
C PRO A 224 21.75 24.81 2.68
N ILE A 225 21.10 24.74 1.51
CA ILE A 225 20.52 25.90 0.79
C ILE A 225 19.15 25.65 0.16
N ALA A 226 18.55 24.47 0.32
CA ALA A 226 17.34 24.04 -0.38
C ALA A 226 16.25 23.54 0.58
N ASP A 227 14.99 23.90 0.38
CA ASP A 227 13.87 23.39 1.21
C ASP A 227 13.38 21.99 0.76
N THR A 228 13.78 21.53 -0.43
CA THR A 228 13.38 20.24 -0.99
C THR A 228 14.44 19.70 -1.96
N LEU A 229 14.70 18.39 -1.89
CA LEU A 229 15.50 17.61 -2.83
C LEU A 229 14.60 16.58 -3.53
N ASN A 230 14.90 16.27 -4.79
CA ASN A 230 14.23 15.24 -5.59
C ASN A 230 15.29 14.44 -6.37
N PHE A 231 15.12 13.11 -6.39
CA PHE A 231 16.04 12.13 -6.95
C PHE A 231 15.37 11.22 -7.99
N ASP A 232 14.28 11.68 -8.63
CA ASP A 232 13.48 10.89 -9.59
C ASP A 232 14.18 10.70 -10.96
N ARG A 233 15.38 11.26 -11.13
CA ARG A 233 16.16 11.27 -12.38
C ARG A 233 17.58 10.76 -12.17
N GLU A 234 18.10 10.05 -13.17
CA GLU A 234 19.45 9.49 -13.15
C GLU A 234 20.56 10.51 -13.50
N ASP A 235 20.20 11.64 -14.13
CA ASP A 235 21.14 12.67 -14.59
C ASP A 235 21.29 13.87 -13.64
N LEU A 236 20.23 14.20 -12.90
CA LEU A 236 20.14 15.43 -12.10
C LEU A 236 19.46 15.19 -10.74
N ILE A 237 20.02 15.81 -9.70
CA ILE A 237 19.35 16.02 -8.42
C ILE A 237 18.66 17.40 -8.51
N LEU A 238 17.33 17.39 -8.56
CA LEU A 238 16.55 18.62 -8.56
C LEU A 238 16.42 19.15 -7.13
N TYR A 239 16.53 20.47 -6.95
CA TYR A 239 16.38 21.12 -5.66
C TYR A 239 15.52 22.38 -5.76
N ARG A 240 14.81 22.73 -4.67
CA ARG A 240 14.05 23.98 -4.57
C ARG A 240 14.60 24.88 -3.47
N ARG A 241 14.68 26.19 -3.75
CA ARG A 241 15.06 27.24 -2.81
C ARG A 241 13.97 28.32 -2.82
N GLY A 242 13.17 28.39 -1.76
CA GLY A 242 11.96 29.20 -1.72
C GLY A 242 10.94 28.72 -2.76
N LEU A 243 10.49 29.62 -3.65
CA LEU A 243 9.62 29.25 -4.77
C LEU A 243 10.37 28.68 -5.98
N ASN A 244 11.71 28.74 -6.01
CA ASN A 244 12.47 28.54 -7.24
C ASN A 244 13.17 27.18 -7.30
N TRP A 245 12.98 26.46 -8.42
CA TRP A 245 13.66 25.21 -8.75
C TRP A 245 14.99 25.42 -9.47
N GLY A 246 15.98 24.62 -9.11
CA GLY A 246 17.28 24.46 -9.74
C GLY A 246 17.72 22.98 -9.75
N ALA A 247 18.92 22.69 -10.23
CA ALA A 247 19.46 21.33 -10.32
C ALA A 247 20.98 21.28 -10.24
N ILE A 248 21.51 20.22 -9.61
CA ILE A 248 22.91 19.80 -9.70
C ILE A 248 23.02 18.42 -10.35
N ASP A 249 24.20 18.05 -10.86
CA ASP A 249 24.52 16.65 -11.12
C ASP A 249 25.05 15.92 -9.87
N TYR A 250 25.16 14.59 -9.95
CA TYR A 250 25.62 13.74 -8.84
C TYR A 250 27.09 13.97 -8.40
N ASN A 251 27.85 14.80 -9.11
CA ASN A 251 29.18 15.25 -8.69
C ASN A 251 29.16 16.61 -7.95
N GLY A 252 28.00 17.27 -7.84
CA GLY A 252 27.81 18.58 -7.21
C GLY A 252 27.78 19.78 -8.18
N SER A 253 27.81 19.56 -9.50
CA SER A 253 27.90 20.66 -10.48
C SER A 253 26.53 21.23 -10.81
N GLN A 254 26.31 22.54 -10.65
CA GLN A 254 25.01 23.18 -10.95
C GLN A 254 24.70 23.17 -12.47
N ARG A 255 23.52 22.67 -12.84
CA ARG A 255 23.03 22.57 -14.24
C ARG A 255 21.84 23.47 -14.53
N ILE A 256 20.93 23.66 -13.57
CA ILE A 256 19.78 24.57 -13.69
C ILE A 256 19.85 25.60 -12.54
N PRO A 257 19.88 26.92 -12.81
CA PRO A 257 19.91 27.94 -11.77
C PRO A 257 18.54 28.07 -11.09
N ALA A 258 18.54 28.26 -9.77
CA ALA A 258 17.34 28.35 -8.93
C ALA A 258 16.52 29.64 -9.17
N ARG A 259 15.79 29.72 -10.30
CA ARG A 259 14.99 30.90 -10.71
C ARG A 259 13.62 30.60 -11.36
N PHE A 260 13.17 29.35 -11.35
CA PHE A 260 11.92 28.93 -12.02
C PHE A 260 10.88 28.45 -11.02
N THR A 261 9.65 28.97 -11.09
CA THR A 261 8.58 28.67 -10.13
C THR A 261 7.84 27.37 -10.41
N GLU A 262 7.84 26.90 -11.66
CA GLU A 262 7.26 25.62 -12.07
C GLU A 262 8.28 24.78 -12.86
N SER A 263 8.12 23.46 -12.80
CA SER A 263 8.79 22.50 -13.66
C SER A 263 7.80 21.40 -14.12
N GLU A 264 7.87 21.02 -15.39
CA GLU A 264 7.04 20.01 -16.05
C GLU A 264 7.94 19.12 -16.92
N ASP A 265 7.90 17.81 -16.72
CA ASP A 265 8.71 16.85 -17.48
C ASP A 265 8.11 16.62 -18.89
N LEU A 266 8.87 16.98 -19.92
CA LEU A 266 8.49 16.78 -21.33
C LEU A 266 8.89 15.40 -21.87
N GLY A 267 9.55 14.59 -21.04
CA GLY A 267 10.11 13.29 -21.40
C GLY A 267 11.37 13.40 -22.26
N TYR A 268 12.09 12.27 -22.34
CA TYR A 268 13.40 12.15 -23.00
C TYR A 268 14.49 13.05 -22.39
N GLY A 269 14.34 13.41 -21.11
CA GLY A 269 15.33 14.19 -20.36
C GLY A 269 15.11 15.72 -20.36
N ASP A 270 14.07 16.21 -21.03
CA ASP A 270 13.75 17.64 -21.05
C ASP A 270 12.83 18.07 -19.90
N LEU A 271 12.99 19.31 -19.45
CA LEU A 271 12.14 19.97 -18.45
C LEU A 271 11.65 21.30 -19.01
N LEU A 272 10.32 21.49 -19.10
CA LEU A 272 9.72 22.80 -19.26
C LEU A 272 9.70 23.51 -17.90
N LEU A 273 10.28 24.69 -17.83
CA LEU A 273 10.44 25.50 -16.64
C LEU A 273 9.68 26.82 -16.84
N ARG A 274 8.87 27.25 -15.88
CA ARG A 274 8.13 28.54 -15.97
C ARG A 274 8.47 29.47 -14.82
N SER A 275 8.37 30.78 -15.07
CA SER A 275 8.47 31.85 -14.08
C SER A 275 7.43 32.93 -14.37
N SER A 276 7.30 33.93 -13.48
CA SER A 276 6.53 35.14 -13.75
C SER A 276 7.09 36.04 -14.87
N THR A 277 8.28 35.71 -15.40
CA THR A 277 9.00 36.49 -16.43
C THR A 277 9.15 35.77 -17.77
N GLY A 278 8.67 34.52 -17.88
CA GLY A 278 8.71 33.74 -19.12
C GLY A 278 8.71 32.24 -18.88
N GLN A 279 8.98 31.46 -19.92
CA GLN A 279 9.22 30.02 -19.81
C GLN A 279 10.51 29.62 -20.55
N ALA A 280 11.04 28.45 -20.23
CA ALA A 280 12.27 27.93 -20.78
C ALA A 280 12.23 26.39 -20.84
N VAL A 281 12.92 25.78 -21.79
CA VAL A 281 13.15 24.33 -21.83
C VAL A 281 14.60 24.06 -21.47
N TYR A 282 14.85 23.27 -20.43
CA TYR A 282 16.13 22.60 -20.25
C TYR A 282 16.11 21.28 -21.03
N SER A 283 17.17 20.98 -21.77
CA SER A 283 17.37 19.67 -22.40
C SER A 283 18.68 19.05 -21.95
N SER A 284 18.62 17.80 -21.48
CA SER A 284 19.83 17.00 -21.19
C SER A 284 20.60 16.66 -22.47
N THR A 285 19.93 16.57 -23.62
CA THR A 285 20.55 16.27 -24.93
C THR A 285 21.43 17.43 -25.39
N CYS A 286 20.97 18.67 -25.19
CA CYS A 286 21.74 19.89 -25.50
C CYS A 286 22.60 20.35 -24.30
N ASN A 287 22.49 19.69 -23.14
CA ASN A 287 23.00 20.10 -21.82
C ASN A 287 22.80 21.62 -21.56
N GLY A 288 21.62 22.13 -21.91
CA GLY A 288 21.39 23.55 -22.17
C GLY A 288 19.96 24.00 -21.85
N LEU A 289 19.77 25.32 -21.82
CA LEU A 289 18.55 25.99 -21.38
C LEU A 289 18.12 27.05 -22.40
N HIS A 290 16.93 26.88 -22.97
CA HIS A 290 16.42 27.63 -24.12
C HIS A 290 15.15 28.40 -23.73
N LEU A 291 15.07 29.71 -24.01
CA LEU A 291 13.91 30.54 -23.64
C LEU A 291 12.77 30.40 -24.67
N VAL A 292 11.52 30.46 -24.21
CA VAL A 292 10.30 30.39 -25.04
C VAL A 292 9.29 31.45 -24.60
N ASP A 293 8.57 32.06 -25.55
CA ASP A 293 7.52 33.06 -25.28
C ASP A 293 6.38 32.46 -24.43
N ALA A 294 5.90 33.21 -23.43
CA ALA A 294 4.88 32.77 -22.48
C ALA A 294 3.48 32.55 -23.09
N GLN A 295 3.18 33.11 -24.27
CA GLN A 295 1.91 32.89 -24.97
C GLN A 295 1.89 31.60 -25.80
N VAL A 296 3.04 30.94 -25.98
CA VAL A 296 3.16 29.74 -26.80
C VAL A 296 2.95 28.48 -25.95
N GLN A 297 1.97 27.66 -26.32
CA GLN A 297 1.78 26.36 -25.67
C GLN A 297 2.83 25.36 -26.18
N VAL A 298 3.82 25.05 -25.35
CA VAL A 298 4.82 23.98 -25.58
C VAL A 298 4.17 22.63 -25.27
N LEU A 299 4.35 21.64 -26.15
CA LEU A 299 3.85 20.28 -25.99
C LEU A 299 4.92 19.25 -26.39
N PRO A 300 5.05 18.11 -25.68
CA PRO A 300 5.93 17.03 -26.11
C PRO A 300 5.37 16.37 -27.38
N PHE A 301 6.22 16.21 -28.40
CA PHE A 301 5.81 15.72 -29.72
C PHE A 301 6.53 14.43 -30.16
N SER A 302 7.85 14.37 -30.04
CA SER A 302 8.64 13.16 -30.37
C SER A 302 9.96 13.14 -29.59
N ALA A 303 10.79 12.10 -29.77
CA ALA A 303 12.13 12.07 -29.19
C ALA A 303 12.99 13.28 -29.60
N ASN A 304 12.84 13.79 -30.83
CA ASN A 304 13.73 14.82 -31.40
C ASN A 304 13.12 16.24 -31.43
N TYR A 305 11.81 16.37 -31.20
CA TYR A 305 11.07 17.62 -31.40
C TYR A 305 9.99 17.87 -30.34
N LEU A 306 9.76 19.15 -30.06
CA LEU A 306 8.62 19.68 -29.30
C LEU A 306 7.68 20.42 -30.26
N ALA A 307 6.38 20.38 -29.96
CA ALA A 307 5.38 21.15 -30.69
C ALA A 307 5.11 22.48 -29.99
N LEU A 308 5.02 23.54 -30.79
CA LEU A 308 4.65 24.89 -30.35
C LEU A 308 3.27 25.23 -30.94
N ARG A 309 2.35 25.69 -30.11
CA ARG A 309 0.99 26.06 -30.55
C ARG A 309 0.66 27.50 -30.18
N THR A 310 0.21 28.26 -31.18
CA THR A 310 -0.08 29.70 -31.10
C THR A 310 -1.34 30.00 -31.87
N ASN A 311 -2.32 30.69 -31.26
CA ASN A 311 -3.59 31.11 -31.90
C ASN A 311 -4.34 29.98 -32.64
N GLY A 312 -4.23 28.74 -32.14
CA GLY A 312 -4.86 27.55 -32.71
C GLY A 312 -3.95 26.74 -33.66
N ALA A 313 -3.06 27.41 -34.39
CA ALA A 313 -2.10 26.78 -35.30
C ALA A 313 -0.93 26.11 -34.55
N ILE A 314 -0.35 25.06 -35.15
CA ILE A 314 0.73 24.25 -34.59
C ILE A 314 1.97 24.37 -35.50
N GLY A 315 3.16 24.37 -34.88
CA GLY A 315 4.50 24.26 -35.49
C GLY A 315 5.43 23.39 -34.63
N LEU A 316 6.70 23.23 -35.02
CA LEU A 316 7.67 22.36 -34.35
C LEU A 316 9.03 23.05 -34.13
N VAL A 317 9.70 22.73 -33.02
CA VAL A 317 11.12 23.02 -32.76
C VAL A 317 11.88 21.74 -32.37
N ASN A 318 13.20 21.70 -32.56
CA ASN A 318 14.03 20.61 -32.05
C ASN A 318 14.24 20.74 -30.51
N ARG A 319 14.91 19.75 -29.90
CA ARG A 319 15.26 19.74 -28.46
C ARG A 319 16.11 20.94 -28.00
N CYS A 320 16.85 21.59 -28.90
CA CYS A 320 17.66 22.78 -28.63
C CYS A 320 16.97 24.10 -29.05
N GLY A 321 15.67 24.07 -29.38
CA GLY A 321 14.85 25.23 -29.70
C GLY A 321 14.86 25.70 -31.17
N ASP A 322 15.63 25.08 -32.07
CA ASP A 322 15.68 25.49 -33.48
C ASP A 322 14.37 25.16 -34.20
N GLN A 323 13.85 26.09 -35.02
CA GLN A 323 12.59 25.90 -35.75
C GLN A 323 12.68 24.78 -36.80
N ALA A 324 11.78 23.81 -36.69
CA ALA A 324 11.63 22.69 -37.62
C ALA A 324 10.41 22.84 -38.55
N LEU A 325 9.31 23.42 -38.07
CA LEU A 325 8.12 23.82 -38.85
C LEU A 325 7.55 25.12 -38.27
N ALA A 326 7.12 26.05 -39.13
CA ALA A 326 6.40 27.24 -38.70
C ALA A 326 5.02 26.91 -38.11
N ALA A 327 4.50 27.80 -37.24
CA ALA A 327 3.20 27.62 -36.59
C ALA A 327 2.03 27.99 -37.54
N ALA A 328 1.73 27.10 -38.49
CA ALA A 328 0.79 27.35 -39.59
C ALA A 328 -0.28 26.25 -39.80
N TYR A 329 -0.23 25.14 -39.06
CA TYR A 329 -0.94 23.91 -39.39
C TYR A 329 -2.10 23.58 -38.42
N GLU A 330 -3.17 22.94 -38.93
CA GLU A 330 -4.34 22.51 -38.13
C GLU A 330 -4.03 21.32 -37.23
N GLU A 331 -3.29 20.35 -37.78
CA GLU A 331 -2.88 19.09 -37.16
C GLU A 331 -1.46 18.80 -37.64
N ILE A 332 -0.57 18.42 -36.74
CA ILE A 332 0.76 17.89 -37.08
C ILE A 332 0.88 16.54 -36.38
N GLN A 333 1.37 15.53 -37.10
CA GLN A 333 1.70 14.22 -36.57
C GLN A 333 3.06 13.75 -37.11
N PRO A 334 3.81 12.89 -36.38
CA PRO A 334 5.01 12.26 -36.92
C PRO A 334 4.75 11.50 -38.23
N PHE A 335 5.76 11.48 -39.09
CA PHE A 335 5.84 10.58 -40.24
C PHE A 335 7.13 9.75 -40.17
N SER A 336 8.30 10.39 -40.27
CA SER A 336 9.62 9.77 -40.12
C SER A 336 10.56 10.69 -39.32
N GLN A 337 11.86 10.37 -39.23
CA GLN A 337 12.84 11.12 -38.40
C GLN A 337 12.79 12.63 -38.58
N ARG A 338 12.64 13.08 -39.82
CA ARG A 338 12.68 14.49 -40.23
C ARG A 338 11.51 14.88 -41.12
N ILE A 339 10.41 14.13 -41.09
CA ILE A 339 9.22 14.37 -41.91
C ILE A 339 7.97 14.23 -41.05
N PHE A 340 6.98 15.08 -41.31
CA PHE A 340 5.75 15.20 -40.54
C PHE A 340 4.55 15.17 -41.47
N ARG A 341 3.48 14.49 -41.05
CA ARG A 341 2.15 14.62 -41.65
C ARG A 341 1.54 15.89 -41.10
N ILE A 342 1.14 16.79 -41.99
CA ILE A 342 0.45 18.02 -41.61
C ILE A 342 -0.94 18.05 -42.23
N LYS A 343 -1.83 18.83 -41.62
CA LYS A 343 -3.18 19.09 -42.12
C LYS A 343 -3.40 20.60 -42.25
N MET A 344 -3.94 21.02 -43.38
CA MET A 344 -4.23 22.42 -43.71
C MET A 344 -5.42 22.48 -44.66
N ASN A 345 -6.36 23.41 -44.43
CA ASN A 345 -7.61 23.54 -45.17
C ASN A 345 -8.39 22.21 -45.27
N GLY A 346 -8.38 21.43 -44.18
CA GLY A 346 -9.01 20.11 -44.11
C GLY A 346 -8.30 18.97 -44.88
N LYS A 347 -7.20 19.24 -45.59
CA LYS A 347 -6.44 18.26 -46.40
C LYS A 347 -5.08 17.93 -45.79
N TRP A 348 -4.57 16.74 -46.11
CA TRP A 348 -3.29 16.21 -45.61
C TRP A 348 -2.16 16.34 -46.63
N GLY A 349 -0.95 16.62 -46.12
CA GLY A 349 0.31 16.63 -46.86
C GLY A 349 1.50 16.18 -45.99
N LEU A 350 2.72 16.22 -46.55
CA LEU A 350 3.97 15.91 -45.86
C LEU A 350 4.95 17.10 -45.94
N ARG A 351 5.58 17.43 -44.80
CA ARG A 351 6.59 18.49 -44.67
C ARG A 351 7.87 17.95 -44.03
N SER A 352 9.04 18.44 -44.47
CA SER A 352 10.31 18.12 -43.82
C SER A 352 10.56 19.00 -42.59
N ALA A 353 11.46 18.60 -41.71
CA ALA A 353 12.16 19.53 -40.82
C ALA A 353 12.91 20.55 -41.70
N GLY A 354 12.62 21.84 -41.51
CA GLY A 354 12.95 22.91 -42.46
C GLY A 354 11.79 23.32 -43.38
N ASP A 355 10.55 22.89 -43.09
CA ASP A 355 9.27 23.31 -43.69
C ASP A 355 9.10 23.10 -45.21
N ARG A 356 9.99 22.31 -45.84
CA ARG A 356 9.94 22.01 -47.27
C ARG A 356 8.75 21.09 -47.58
N VAL A 357 8.05 21.36 -48.68
CA VAL A 357 7.03 20.46 -49.24
C VAL A 357 7.70 19.14 -49.60
N VAL A 358 7.24 18.05 -49.00
CA VAL A 358 7.58 16.67 -49.41
C VAL A 358 6.43 16.08 -50.23
N LEU A 359 5.18 16.32 -49.79
CA LEU A 359 3.98 15.91 -50.49
C LEU A 359 2.89 16.98 -50.30
N PRO A 360 2.25 17.51 -51.36
CA PRO A 360 1.33 18.64 -51.26
C PRO A 360 0.02 18.27 -50.54
N GLU A 361 -0.62 19.29 -49.97
CA GLU A 361 -1.80 19.21 -49.10
C GLU A 361 -3.12 18.94 -49.87
N VAL A 362 -3.17 17.84 -50.62
CA VAL A 362 -4.32 17.47 -51.48
C VAL A 362 -5.05 16.19 -51.02
N TYR A 363 -4.47 15.44 -50.10
CA TYR A 363 -4.93 14.10 -49.72
C TYR A 363 -6.05 14.14 -48.68
N ASN A 364 -6.97 13.17 -48.76
CA ASN A 364 -8.05 12.99 -47.80
C ASN A 364 -7.57 12.35 -46.50
N TYR A 365 -6.53 11.50 -46.57
CA TYR A 365 -5.83 10.94 -45.41
C TYR A 365 -4.41 10.51 -45.81
N ILE A 366 -3.48 10.56 -44.84
CA ILE A 366 -2.16 9.93 -44.92
C ILE A 366 -1.96 9.14 -43.62
N SER A 367 -1.73 7.82 -43.73
CA SER A 367 -1.53 6.98 -42.55
C SER A 367 -0.21 7.30 -41.84
N PRO A 368 -0.07 6.97 -40.54
CA PRO A 368 1.26 6.84 -39.94
C PRO A 368 2.09 5.80 -40.71
N LEU A 369 3.42 5.88 -40.64
CA LEU A 369 4.27 4.83 -41.21
C LEU A 369 3.97 3.46 -40.55
N ASN A 370 4.05 2.42 -41.38
CA ASN A 370 4.13 1.03 -40.99
C ASN A 370 5.36 0.45 -41.69
N GLY A 371 6.42 0.14 -40.93
CA GLY A 371 7.75 -0.07 -41.52
C GLY A 371 8.17 1.11 -42.40
N ARG A 372 8.58 0.83 -43.64
CA ARG A 372 9.03 1.80 -44.64
C ARG A 372 7.94 2.49 -45.46
N VAL A 373 6.64 2.26 -45.20
CA VAL A 373 5.54 2.75 -46.05
C VAL A 373 4.38 3.40 -45.28
N ALA A 374 3.66 4.30 -45.95
CA ALA A 374 2.36 4.79 -45.51
C ALA A 374 1.36 4.84 -46.68
N GLY A 375 0.09 4.65 -46.36
CA GLY A 375 -1.02 4.78 -47.29
C GLY A 375 -1.43 6.23 -47.46
N VAL A 376 -1.70 6.64 -48.70
CA VAL A 376 -2.32 7.93 -49.05
C VAL A 376 -3.68 7.69 -49.70
N LYS A 377 -4.68 8.52 -49.37
CA LYS A 377 -6.02 8.44 -49.98
C LYS A 377 -6.38 9.77 -50.66
N ARG A 378 -6.89 9.72 -51.90
CA ARG A 378 -7.33 10.91 -52.67
C ARG A 378 -8.61 10.56 -53.43
N GLY A 379 -9.69 11.29 -53.15
CA GLY A 379 -11.03 10.78 -53.48
C GLY A 379 -11.29 9.49 -52.70
N ASP A 380 -11.83 8.45 -53.34
CA ASP A 380 -11.95 7.13 -52.72
C ASP A 380 -10.77 6.18 -52.94
N ALA A 381 -9.93 6.46 -53.93
CA ALA A 381 -8.78 5.64 -54.29
C ALA A 381 -7.61 5.76 -53.30
N TYR A 382 -6.89 4.65 -53.14
CA TYR A 382 -5.70 4.51 -52.31
C TYR A 382 -4.43 4.41 -53.17
N GLY A 383 -3.35 5.01 -52.68
CA GLY A 383 -1.98 4.89 -53.16
C GLY A 383 -1.04 4.78 -51.96
N PHE A 384 0.28 4.77 -52.16
CA PHE A 384 1.22 4.71 -51.04
C PHE A 384 2.55 5.41 -51.31
N VAL A 385 3.14 5.90 -50.23
CA VAL A 385 4.43 6.60 -50.16
C VAL A 385 5.44 5.78 -49.35
N ASN A 386 6.73 6.03 -49.55
CA ASN A 386 7.78 5.49 -48.69
C ASN A 386 8.04 6.40 -47.46
N PHE A 387 9.00 6.02 -46.61
CA PHE A 387 9.42 6.74 -45.40
C PHE A 387 10.10 8.10 -45.65
N ARG A 388 10.49 8.39 -46.90
CA ARG A 388 10.91 9.73 -47.35
C ARG A 388 9.75 10.58 -47.88
N GLY A 389 8.54 10.03 -47.93
CA GLY A 389 7.34 10.67 -48.47
C GLY A 389 7.25 10.63 -50.01
N GLU A 390 8.18 9.95 -50.68
CA GLU A 390 8.17 9.77 -52.13
C GLU A 390 6.99 8.86 -52.52
N LEU A 391 6.21 9.27 -53.52
CA LEU A 391 5.01 8.55 -53.96
C LEU A 391 5.40 7.34 -54.82
N LEU A 392 5.27 6.14 -54.26
CA LEU A 392 5.59 4.88 -54.94
C LEU A 392 4.45 4.37 -55.81
N ALA A 393 3.21 4.70 -55.47
CA ALA A 393 2.07 4.54 -56.36
C ALA A 393 1.01 5.62 -56.12
N GLU A 394 0.56 6.23 -57.22
CA GLU A 394 -0.56 7.17 -57.25
C GLU A 394 -1.86 6.54 -56.70
N PRO A 395 -2.77 7.32 -56.09
CA PRO A 395 -4.10 6.88 -55.73
C PRO A 395 -4.92 6.34 -56.91
N GLY A 396 -4.99 5.01 -57.01
CA GLY A 396 -5.74 4.28 -58.03
C GLY A 396 -6.32 2.92 -57.59
N TYR A 397 -5.96 2.43 -56.40
CA TYR A 397 -6.42 1.13 -55.88
C TYR A 397 -7.68 1.27 -55.02
N ASP A 398 -8.56 0.27 -55.01
CA ASP A 398 -9.77 0.23 -54.17
C ASP A 398 -9.44 0.05 -52.68
N ARG A 399 -8.32 -0.63 -52.40
CA ARG A 399 -7.84 -0.89 -51.04
C ARG A 399 -6.34 -1.18 -51.06
N ILE A 400 -5.66 -0.76 -49.99
CA ILE A 400 -4.32 -1.22 -49.63
C ILE A 400 -4.32 -1.86 -48.23
N VAL A 401 -3.39 -2.78 -48.00
CA VAL A 401 -3.04 -3.31 -46.67
C VAL A 401 -1.53 -3.20 -46.51
N LEU A 402 -1.08 -2.60 -45.41
CA LEU A 402 0.34 -2.39 -45.09
C LEU A 402 0.78 -3.44 -44.06
N ASP A 403 1.87 -4.15 -44.32
CA ASP A 403 2.53 -5.04 -43.35
C ASP A 403 4.05 -4.80 -43.37
N ARG A 404 4.50 -3.95 -42.45
CA ARG A 404 5.83 -3.33 -42.47
C ARG A 404 6.13 -2.82 -43.89
N ASP A 405 7.25 -3.24 -44.47
CA ASP A 405 7.74 -2.77 -45.76
C ASP A 405 6.97 -3.34 -46.97
N ASN A 406 5.89 -4.11 -46.76
CA ASN A 406 5.08 -4.70 -47.82
C ASN A 406 3.72 -4.00 -47.94
N VAL A 407 3.24 -3.82 -49.18
CA VAL A 407 1.91 -3.30 -49.50
C VAL A 407 1.15 -4.28 -50.38
N GLN A 408 -0.01 -4.72 -49.92
CA GLN A 408 -0.96 -5.49 -50.73
C GLN A 408 -2.01 -4.52 -51.29
N ALA A 409 -1.97 -4.26 -52.60
CA ALA A 409 -2.89 -3.36 -53.28
C ALA A 409 -3.93 -4.14 -54.11
N TYR A 410 -5.19 -3.73 -54.03
CA TYR A 410 -6.33 -4.40 -54.65
C TYR A 410 -6.98 -3.49 -55.70
N ASP A 411 -7.21 -4.03 -56.90
CA ASP A 411 -7.76 -3.35 -58.07
C ASP A 411 -8.90 -4.19 -58.69
N SER A 412 -10.11 -3.64 -58.68
CA SER A 412 -11.32 -4.25 -59.22
C SER A 412 -11.51 -4.08 -60.74
N GLN A 413 -10.75 -3.20 -61.40
CA GLN A 413 -10.82 -3.03 -62.86
C GLN A 413 -10.06 -4.13 -63.61
N LEU A 414 -9.17 -4.85 -62.93
CA LEU A 414 -8.53 -6.05 -63.46
C LEU A 414 -9.47 -7.26 -63.39
N ASN A 415 -9.77 -7.85 -64.55
CA ASN A 415 -10.65 -9.02 -64.70
C ASN A 415 -10.25 -10.18 -63.77
N GLY A 416 -11.04 -10.38 -62.71
CA GLY A 416 -10.82 -11.39 -61.66
C GLY A 416 -10.40 -10.84 -60.29
N GLY A 417 -10.29 -9.52 -60.12
CA GLY A 417 -9.91 -8.87 -58.86
C GLY A 417 -8.39 -8.92 -58.63
N GLY A 418 -7.67 -7.98 -59.23
CA GLY A 418 -6.20 -7.95 -59.20
C GLY A 418 -5.65 -7.64 -57.81
N LEU A 419 -4.83 -8.54 -57.28
CA LEU A 419 -3.96 -8.27 -56.13
C LEU A 419 -2.53 -8.08 -56.63
N THR A 420 -1.98 -6.88 -56.44
CA THR A 420 -0.55 -6.60 -56.67
C THR A 420 0.15 -6.43 -55.31
N THR A 421 1.22 -7.20 -55.09
CA THR A 421 2.03 -7.11 -53.87
C THR A 421 3.31 -6.35 -54.15
N PHE A 422 3.49 -5.24 -53.46
CA PHE A 422 4.70 -4.43 -53.48
C PHE A 422 5.53 -4.69 -52.22
N ARG A 423 6.84 -4.54 -52.34
CA ARG A 423 7.80 -4.55 -51.24
C ARG A 423 8.75 -3.38 -51.41
N VAL A 424 9.08 -2.71 -50.32
CA VAL A 424 9.96 -1.54 -50.31
C VAL A 424 11.32 -1.90 -49.76
N GLY A 425 12.34 -1.70 -50.59
CA GLY A 425 13.74 -1.97 -50.28
C GLY A 425 14.32 -1.04 -49.22
N ALA A 426 15.54 -1.34 -48.78
CA ALA A 426 16.24 -0.51 -47.79
C ALA A 426 16.55 0.91 -48.29
N ASP A 427 16.68 1.08 -49.62
CA ASP A 427 16.90 2.36 -50.28
C ASP A 427 15.61 3.20 -50.45
N GLY A 428 14.45 2.65 -50.09
CA GLY A 428 13.12 3.28 -50.23
C GLY A 428 12.40 3.02 -51.56
N LYS A 429 12.99 2.28 -52.50
CA LYS A 429 12.37 1.96 -53.81
C LYS A 429 11.60 0.64 -53.77
N LEU A 430 10.95 0.29 -54.89
CA LEU A 430 10.21 -0.96 -55.03
C LEU A 430 11.14 -2.14 -55.39
N ASP A 431 11.17 -3.15 -54.54
CA ASP A 431 11.83 -4.46 -54.77
C ASP A 431 11.05 -5.26 -55.83
N GLY A 432 11.12 -4.86 -57.10
CA GLY A 432 10.66 -5.62 -58.28
C GLY A 432 9.22 -6.18 -58.21
N SER A 433 8.23 -5.37 -58.61
CA SER A 433 6.79 -5.70 -58.52
C SER A 433 6.37 -6.96 -59.29
N GLY A 434 6.35 -8.12 -58.63
CA GLY A 434 5.90 -9.38 -59.20
C GLY A 434 4.38 -9.54 -59.15
N GLN A 435 3.69 -9.30 -60.26
CA GLN A 435 2.35 -9.87 -60.45
C GLN A 435 2.50 -11.39 -60.64
N SER A 436 1.92 -12.19 -59.73
CA SER A 436 1.94 -13.65 -59.85
C SER A 436 0.63 -14.28 -59.37
N ARG A 437 0.07 -15.17 -60.19
CA ARG A 437 -1.02 -16.06 -59.78
C ARG A 437 -0.45 -17.25 -59.01
N GLN A 438 -0.36 -17.07 -57.70
CA GLN A 438 -0.16 -18.07 -56.63
C GLN A 438 1.25 -18.69 -56.45
N HIS A 439 1.48 -19.07 -55.18
CA HIS A 439 2.56 -19.86 -54.59
C HIS A 439 4.00 -19.30 -54.58
N PHE A 440 4.62 -19.42 -53.41
CA PHE A 440 5.92 -18.85 -53.04
C PHE A 440 7.11 -19.74 -53.44
N ARG A 441 8.26 -19.13 -53.73
CA ARG A 441 9.59 -19.71 -53.46
C ARG A 441 10.52 -18.63 -52.91
N ILE A 442 11.13 -18.91 -51.75
CA ILE A 442 12.19 -18.09 -51.17
C ILE A 442 13.53 -18.48 -51.80
N ARG A 443 14.38 -17.48 -52.08
CA ARG A 443 15.82 -17.68 -52.29
C ARG A 443 16.58 -16.55 -51.60
N VAL A 444 17.69 -16.88 -50.94
CA VAL A 444 18.49 -15.93 -50.15
C VAL A 444 19.92 -15.89 -50.70
N ARG A 445 20.35 -14.72 -51.18
CA ARG A 445 21.73 -14.20 -51.07
C ARG A 445 21.82 -12.78 -51.62
N GLY A 446 22.76 -12.01 -51.05
CA GLY A 446 23.03 -10.61 -51.39
C GLY A 446 23.48 -9.87 -50.13
N ASN A 447 24.78 -9.85 -49.88
CA ASN A 447 25.36 -8.82 -49.02
C ASN A 447 25.54 -7.56 -49.88
N ASP A 448 25.29 -6.40 -49.29
CA ASP A 448 26.05 -5.18 -49.56
C ASP A 448 26.11 -4.37 -48.27
N GLU A 449 27.29 -3.86 -47.95
CA GLU A 449 27.48 -2.81 -46.93
C GLU A 449 27.48 -1.46 -47.64
N LEU A 450 26.82 -0.43 -47.09
CA LEU A 450 27.29 0.97 -47.06
C LEU A 450 26.25 1.92 -46.46
N ALA A 451 26.73 3.11 -46.04
CA ALA A 451 25.99 4.33 -45.72
C ALA A 451 24.82 4.22 -44.71
N VAL A 452 25.11 4.52 -43.45
CA VAL A 452 24.08 4.80 -42.42
C VAL A 452 23.74 6.29 -42.43
N GLU A 453 22.57 6.64 -42.96
CA GLU A 453 21.86 7.88 -42.60
C GLU A 453 20.34 7.73 -42.86
N ASP A 454 19.51 8.39 -42.06
CA ASP A 454 18.03 8.29 -42.05
C ASP A 454 17.45 6.85 -42.14
N GLN A 455 17.78 6.01 -41.15
CA GLN A 455 16.96 4.81 -40.87
C GLN A 455 15.51 5.21 -40.52
N PRO A 456 14.49 4.41 -40.89
CA PRO A 456 13.13 4.60 -40.41
C PRO A 456 13.06 4.31 -38.90
N LEU A 457 13.16 5.34 -38.07
CA LEU A 457 12.80 5.23 -36.65
C LEU A 457 11.36 4.76 -36.53
N TYR A 458 11.12 3.78 -35.65
CA TYR A 458 9.78 3.35 -35.24
C TYR A 458 9.13 4.39 -34.33
N LEU A 459 8.89 5.58 -34.88
CA LEU A 459 8.09 6.64 -34.30
C LEU A 459 6.63 6.18 -34.23
N ASP A 460 6.22 5.64 -33.07
CA ASP A 460 5.66 6.56 -32.08
C ASP A 460 5.65 5.96 -30.66
N ARG A 461 5.90 6.81 -29.65
CA ARG A 461 5.65 6.54 -28.22
C ARG A 461 4.65 7.54 -27.62
N SER A 462 4.01 8.38 -28.44
CA SER A 462 2.87 9.19 -27.99
C SER A 462 1.79 8.26 -27.42
N LYS A 463 1.18 8.68 -26.30
CA LYS A 463 0.08 7.95 -25.66
C LYS A 463 -1.24 8.06 -26.46
N ARG A 464 -1.17 8.13 -27.79
CA ARG A 464 -2.30 8.38 -28.71
C ARG A 464 -2.28 7.47 -29.94
N VAL A 465 -1.11 7.07 -30.43
CA VAL A 465 -0.99 6.05 -31.48
C VAL A 465 -0.93 4.66 -30.84
N LEU A 466 -1.82 3.77 -31.27
CA LEU A 466 -1.93 2.38 -30.83
C LEU A 466 -1.51 1.43 -31.98
N PRO A 467 -1.28 0.12 -31.74
CA PRO A 467 -0.78 -0.78 -32.78
C PRO A 467 -1.64 -0.79 -34.07
N LYS A 468 -2.97 -0.82 -33.95
CA LYS A 468 -3.92 -0.87 -35.09
C LYS A 468 -4.73 0.44 -35.29
N PHE A 469 -4.70 1.36 -34.32
CA PHE A 469 -5.60 2.50 -34.21
C PHE A 469 -4.85 3.79 -33.84
N GLU A 470 -5.48 4.94 -34.04
CA GLU A 470 -5.02 6.22 -33.50
C GLU A 470 -6.18 6.95 -32.80
N TRP A 471 -5.93 7.43 -31.58
CA TRP A 471 -6.79 8.38 -30.87
C TRP A 471 -6.66 9.74 -31.53
N PHE A 472 -7.79 10.28 -31.98
CA PHE A 472 -7.87 11.63 -32.57
C PHE A 472 -8.85 12.49 -31.79
N TYR A 473 -8.56 13.79 -31.74
CA TYR A 473 -9.41 14.80 -31.13
C TYR A 473 -10.06 15.65 -32.21
N GLU A 474 -11.37 15.81 -32.15
CA GLU A 474 -12.10 16.66 -33.10
C GLU A 474 -12.39 18.02 -32.47
N ALA A 475 -11.68 19.05 -32.97
CA ALA A 475 -11.75 20.41 -32.41
C ALA A 475 -13.17 21.01 -32.41
N ASN A 476 -14.02 20.63 -33.37
CA ASN A 476 -15.37 21.17 -33.52
C ASN A 476 -16.38 20.58 -32.53
N SER A 477 -16.25 19.31 -32.14
CA SER A 477 -17.14 18.65 -31.18
C SER A 477 -16.57 18.57 -29.77
N GLY A 478 -15.28 18.86 -29.60
CA GLY A 478 -14.57 18.81 -28.32
C GLY A 478 -14.37 17.39 -27.78
N LYS A 479 -14.40 16.37 -28.65
CA LYS A 479 -14.45 14.96 -28.26
C LYS A 479 -13.33 14.11 -28.88
N TRP A 480 -13.05 13.01 -28.21
CA TRP A 480 -12.12 11.98 -28.65
C TRP A 480 -12.84 10.87 -29.43
N GLY A 481 -12.29 10.55 -30.60
CA GLY A 481 -12.65 9.40 -31.42
C GLY A 481 -11.44 8.49 -31.65
N LEU A 482 -11.70 7.26 -32.08
CA LEU A 482 -10.68 6.27 -32.42
C LEU A 482 -10.82 5.90 -33.90
N ARG A 483 -9.75 6.00 -34.69
CA ARG A 483 -9.76 5.65 -36.13
C ARG A 483 -8.72 4.59 -36.48
N SER A 484 -9.01 3.77 -37.49
CA SER A 484 -8.10 2.70 -37.94
C SER A 484 -6.94 3.28 -38.74
N ARG A 485 -5.71 2.87 -38.39
CA ARG A 485 -4.48 3.28 -39.10
C ARG A 485 -4.44 2.78 -40.56
N ALA A 486 -5.18 1.73 -40.89
CA ALA A 486 -5.13 1.08 -42.20
C ALA A 486 -5.82 1.88 -43.33
N ASN A 487 -6.83 2.70 -43.00
CA ASN A 487 -7.65 3.40 -43.99
C ASN A 487 -8.20 4.75 -43.50
N GLY A 488 -7.85 5.21 -42.30
CA GLY A 488 -8.38 6.43 -41.69
C GLY A 488 -9.84 6.35 -41.24
N LYS A 489 -10.52 5.20 -41.42
CA LYS A 489 -11.93 5.06 -41.05
C LYS A 489 -12.09 5.11 -39.54
N THR A 490 -12.92 6.05 -39.09
CA THR A 490 -13.41 6.17 -37.72
C THR A 490 -14.04 4.86 -37.24
N THR A 491 -13.45 4.25 -36.22
CA THR A 491 -13.89 3.02 -35.54
C THR A 491 -14.84 3.35 -34.40
N ILE A 492 -14.50 4.37 -33.61
CA ILE A 492 -15.37 5.00 -32.61
C ILE A 492 -15.48 6.48 -32.99
N PRO A 493 -16.69 7.03 -33.25
CA PRO A 493 -16.86 8.45 -33.54
C PRO A 493 -16.41 9.33 -32.35
N PRO A 494 -16.23 10.64 -32.53
CA PRO A 494 -15.97 11.59 -31.43
C PRO A 494 -17.06 11.48 -30.35
N THR A 495 -16.78 10.68 -29.32
CA THR A 495 -17.78 10.17 -28.36
C THR A 495 -17.39 10.58 -26.96
N PHE A 496 -16.17 10.25 -26.55
CA PHE A 496 -15.68 10.46 -25.20
C PHE A 496 -15.23 11.89 -24.98
N THR A 497 -15.65 12.50 -23.87
CA THR A 497 -15.17 13.82 -23.46
C THR A 497 -13.79 13.74 -22.80
N GLN A 498 -13.40 12.57 -22.32
CA GLN A 498 -12.12 12.33 -21.64
C GLN A 498 -11.57 10.94 -21.99
N ILE A 499 -10.25 10.85 -22.19
CA ILE A 499 -9.50 9.59 -22.29
C ILE A 499 -8.24 9.65 -21.41
N GLU A 500 -7.83 8.53 -20.83
CA GLU A 500 -6.59 8.36 -20.07
C GLU A 500 -5.91 7.07 -20.53
N VAL A 501 -4.89 7.19 -21.37
CA VAL A 501 -4.21 6.05 -22.00
C VAL A 501 -3.09 5.54 -21.07
N LEU A 502 -3.29 4.34 -20.54
CA LEU A 502 -2.40 3.62 -19.63
C LEU A 502 -1.66 2.54 -20.43
N SER A 503 -0.71 2.99 -21.25
CA SER A 503 0.07 2.15 -22.18
C SER A 503 0.88 1.07 -21.48
N ASP A 504 1.30 1.33 -20.24
CA ASP A 504 1.94 0.42 -19.29
C ASP A 504 1.02 -0.73 -18.85
N LEU A 505 -0.29 -0.50 -18.79
CA LEU A 505 -1.31 -1.49 -18.42
C LEU A 505 -2.05 -2.06 -19.65
N GLY A 506 -1.70 -1.65 -20.87
CA GLY A 506 -2.35 -2.08 -22.11
C GLY A 506 -3.76 -1.53 -22.36
N ILE A 507 -4.25 -0.60 -21.55
CA ILE A 507 -5.63 -0.10 -21.58
C ILE A 507 -5.74 1.42 -21.80
N THR A 508 -6.94 1.88 -22.11
CA THR A 508 -7.37 3.28 -22.04
C THR A 508 -8.62 3.36 -21.17
N LEU A 509 -8.63 4.24 -20.16
CA LEU A 509 -9.89 4.62 -19.51
C LEU A 509 -10.59 5.65 -20.38
N VAL A 510 -11.87 5.42 -20.67
CA VAL A 510 -12.71 6.33 -21.46
C VAL A 510 -13.88 6.84 -20.62
N GLY A 511 -14.18 8.14 -20.71
CA GLY A 511 -15.17 8.80 -19.86
C GLY A 511 -16.34 9.42 -20.63
N LEU A 512 -17.53 9.32 -20.06
CA LEU A 512 -18.74 10.06 -20.47
C LEU A 512 -19.37 10.80 -19.29
N PRO A 513 -20.01 11.97 -19.53
CA PRO A 513 -20.87 12.60 -18.55
C PRO A 513 -22.00 11.66 -18.15
N SER A 514 -22.29 11.60 -16.85
CA SER A 514 -23.28 10.70 -16.30
C SER A 514 -24.25 11.41 -15.36
N GLY A 515 -25.43 10.79 -15.27
CA GLY A 515 -26.31 11.00 -14.14
C GLY A 515 -25.89 10.23 -12.89
N SER A 516 -25.07 9.17 -12.93
CA SER A 516 -24.96 8.11 -11.89
C SER A 516 -24.54 8.49 -10.46
N GLU A 517 -25.41 9.13 -9.69
CA GLU A 517 -26.24 8.47 -8.67
C GLU A 517 -25.52 7.46 -7.65
N PHE A 518 -25.60 7.54 -6.25
CA PHE A 518 -25.37 6.46 -5.16
C PHE A 518 -25.26 6.75 -3.57
N THR A 519 -24.92 5.86 -2.48
CA THR A 519 -25.32 5.73 -0.90
C THR A 519 -24.65 5.66 0.57
N LEU A 520 -25.39 6.13 1.70
CA LEU A 520 -25.30 6.18 3.28
C LEU A 520 -26.43 6.79 4.30
N GLU A 521 -26.91 6.07 5.37
CA GLU A 521 -28.11 6.13 6.38
C GLU A 521 -29.48 6.53 5.89
N ARG A 522 -29.68 7.78 5.48
CA ARG A 522 -31.03 8.33 5.28
C ARG A 522 -31.14 9.13 3.96
N THR A 523 -30.07 9.23 3.15
CA THR A 523 -29.76 10.41 2.32
C THR A 523 -29.37 10.16 0.86
N LYS A 524 -29.44 11.15 -0.06
CA LYS A 524 -29.24 10.87 -1.51
C LYS A 524 -28.19 11.70 -2.28
N PHE A 525 -27.15 11.06 -2.87
CA PHE A 525 -25.94 11.63 -3.54
C PHE A 525 -25.66 10.87 -4.96
N ARG A 526 -24.73 11.29 -5.87
CA ARG A 526 -24.49 11.06 -7.35
C ARG A 526 -23.13 11.56 -7.89
N ALA A 527 -22.61 10.85 -8.91
CA ALA A 527 -21.50 11.22 -9.80
C ALA A 527 -21.85 11.95 -11.12
N ASN A 528 -20.93 12.79 -11.61
CA ASN A 528 -21.00 13.54 -12.87
C ASN A 528 -20.42 12.80 -14.10
N MET A 529 -19.61 11.76 -13.89
CA MET A 529 -18.96 10.99 -14.94
C MET A 529 -19.09 9.49 -14.64
N VAL A 530 -19.09 8.68 -15.71
CA VAL A 530 -18.81 7.25 -15.63
C VAL A 530 -17.66 6.92 -16.57
N PHE A 531 -16.85 5.96 -16.14
CA PHE A 531 -15.67 5.47 -16.83
C PHE A 531 -15.87 4.02 -17.28
N GLY A 532 -15.19 3.66 -18.37
CA GLY A 532 -15.06 2.29 -18.84
C GLY A 532 -13.64 2.01 -19.32
N ILE A 533 -13.30 0.72 -19.43
CA ILE A 533 -11.99 0.23 -19.84
C ILE A 533 -12.02 -0.19 -21.31
N LEU A 534 -11.14 0.36 -22.13
CA LEU A 534 -10.90 -0.03 -23.52
C LEU A 534 -9.53 -0.72 -23.63
N LEU A 535 -9.45 -1.86 -24.33
CA LEU A 535 -8.19 -2.55 -24.61
C LEU A 535 -7.49 -1.96 -25.84
N ASN A 536 -6.20 -1.62 -25.71
CA ASN A 536 -5.48 -0.85 -26.72
C ASN A 536 -5.11 -1.65 -27.98
N ALA A 537 -5.04 -2.99 -27.91
CA ALA A 537 -4.69 -3.84 -29.05
C ALA A 537 -5.91 -4.23 -29.90
N GLU A 538 -7.10 -4.20 -29.31
CA GLU A 538 -8.38 -4.57 -29.92
C GLU A 538 -9.19 -3.33 -30.34
N GLY A 539 -8.97 -2.18 -29.69
CA GLY A 539 -9.79 -0.98 -29.85
C GLY A 539 -11.19 -1.13 -29.25
N LEU A 540 -11.36 -2.09 -28.35
CA LEU A 540 -12.64 -2.58 -27.84
C LEU A 540 -12.89 -2.12 -26.40
N LEU A 541 -14.05 -1.51 -26.16
CA LEU A 541 -14.57 -1.25 -24.82
C LEU A 541 -14.97 -2.60 -24.18
N VAL A 542 -14.30 -2.99 -23.08
CA VAL A 542 -14.47 -4.30 -22.42
C VAL A 542 -15.14 -4.24 -21.04
N SER A 543 -15.20 -3.07 -20.41
CA SER A 543 -16.12 -2.84 -19.29
C SER A 543 -17.30 -1.98 -19.71
N GLU A 544 -18.42 -2.13 -19.01
CA GLU A 544 -19.48 -1.12 -19.06
C GLU A 544 -18.94 0.25 -18.63
N LEU A 545 -19.57 1.31 -19.16
CA LEU A 545 -19.44 2.69 -18.68
C LEU A 545 -20.29 2.85 -17.41
N ASN A 546 -19.93 2.10 -16.36
CA ASN A 546 -20.61 2.07 -15.08
C ASN A 546 -19.66 2.33 -13.89
N LEU A 547 -18.35 2.42 -14.11
CA LEU A 547 -17.38 2.68 -13.05
C LEU A 547 -17.37 4.16 -12.70
N ILE A 548 -17.45 4.44 -11.41
CA ILE A 548 -17.32 5.78 -10.84
C ILE A 548 -15.94 5.95 -10.22
N ASP A 549 -15.37 4.86 -9.70
CA ASP A 549 -14.01 4.84 -9.19
C ASP A 549 -13.30 3.51 -9.49
N LEU A 550 -11.98 3.62 -9.70
CA LEU A 550 -11.11 2.53 -10.07
C LEU A 550 -9.69 2.85 -9.59
N ARG A 551 -9.22 2.11 -8.59
CA ARG A 551 -7.91 2.25 -7.96
C ARG A 551 -6.81 1.61 -8.81
N VAL A 552 -6.54 2.16 -9.99
CA VAL A 552 -5.49 1.66 -10.89
C VAL A 552 -4.10 1.62 -10.22
N GLU A 553 -3.88 2.42 -9.18
CA GLU A 553 -2.67 2.38 -8.34
C GLU A 553 -2.51 1.05 -7.58
N ASP A 554 -3.60 0.33 -7.28
CA ASP A 554 -3.53 -1.03 -6.72
C ASP A 554 -2.86 -1.98 -7.73
N TRP A 555 -3.20 -1.89 -9.02
CA TRP A 555 -2.54 -2.67 -10.09
C TRP A 555 -1.07 -2.28 -10.25
N LYS A 556 -0.75 -0.98 -10.27
CA LYS A 556 0.65 -0.49 -10.36
C LYS A 556 1.48 -0.92 -9.14
N SER A 557 0.84 -1.10 -7.99
CA SER A 557 1.45 -1.65 -6.76
C SER A 557 1.64 -3.17 -6.81
N GLY A 558 1.43 -3.82 -7.96
CA GLY A 558 1.66 -5.25 -8.18
C GLY A 558 0.51 -6.18 -7.76
N ASN A 559 -0.66 -5.64 -7.40
CA ASN A 559 -1.84 -6.47 -7.15
C ASN A 559 -2.47 -6.90 -8.49
N ALA A 560 -2.91 -8.15 -8.61
CA ALA A 560 -3.64 -8.63 -9.78
C ALA A 560 -5.06 -8.03 -9.87
N VAL A 561 -5.58 -7.53 -8.74
CA VAL A 561 -6.88 -6.86 -8.65
C VAL A 561 -6.76 -5.44 -8.11
N ALA A 562 -7.61 -4.55 -8.61
CA ALA A 562 -7.80 -3.19 -8.12
C ALA A 562 -9.17 -3.03 -7.49
N ARG A 563 -9.23 -2.26 -6.41
CA ARG A 563 -10.51 -1.84 -5.83
C ARG A 563 -11.22 -0.94 -6.82
N CYS A 564 -12.43 -1.32 -7.19
CA CYS A 564 -13.27 -0.65 -8.17
C CYS A 564 -14.62 -0.34 -7.54
N MET A 565 -15.43 0.47 -8.21
CA MET A 565 -16.66 0.99 -7.62
C MET A 565 -17.60 1.51 -8.71
N PHE A 566 -18.82 1.00 -8.71
CA PHE A 566 -19.68 0.99 -9.90
C PHE A 566 -20.74 2.10 -9.81
N ASN A 567 -21.91 1.95 -10.46
CA ASN A 567 -22.97 2.96 -10.51
C ASN A 567 -24.15 2.70 -9.55
N ASN A 568 -24.55 1.45 -9.27
CA ASN A 568 -25.10 1.14 -7.94
C ASN A 568 -23.98 1.00 -6.93
N GLY A 569 -22.78 0.65 -7.41
CA GLY A 569 -21.44 0.73 -6.85
C GLY A 569 -21.22 0.61 -5.36
N ARG A 570 -21.70 -0.48 -4.81
CA ARG A 570 -20.82 -1.21 -3.91
C ARG A 570 -19.43 -1.49 -4.63
N PHE A 571 -18.33 -1.76 -3.93
CA PHE A 571 -16.98 -1.88 -4.50
C PHE A 571 -16.92 -3.18 -5.33
N GLY A 572 -15.75 -3.43 -5.90
CA GLY A 572 -15.30 -4.78 -6.17
C GLY A 572 -13.78 -4.84 -6.18
N LEU A 573 -13.27 -5.99 -6.57
CA LEU A 573 -11.90 -6.27 -6.96
C LEU A 573 -11.93 -6.69 -8.43
N MET A 574 -11.43 -5.84 -9.32
CA MET A 574 -11.44 -6.02 -10.78
C MET A 574 -10.01 -6.21 -11.31
N ASP A 575 -9.84 -7.02 -12.35
CA ASP A 575 -8.55 -7.17 -13.04
C ASP A 575 -8.40 -6.24 -14.25
N GLN A 576 -7.17 -6.16 -14.79
CA GLN A 576 -6.83 -5.29 -15.91
C GLN A 576 -7.60 -5.60 -17.21
N MET A 577 -8.21 -6.77 -17.34
CA MET A 577 -9.07 -7.14 -18.47
C MET A 577 -10.51 -6.63 -18.30
N GLY A 578 -10.83 -5.95 -17.20
CA GLY A 578 -12.17 -5.51 -16.84
C GLY A 578 -13.04 -6.59 -16.19
N ARG A 579 -12.47 -7.76 -15.85
CA ARG A 579 -13.23 -8.84 -15.20
C ARG A 579 -13.35 -8.56 -13.72
N ILE A 580 -14.51 -8.84 -13.15
CA ILE A 580 -14.82 -8.55 -11.75
C ILE A 580 -14.68 -9.84 -10.94
N LEU A 581 -13.65 -9.94 -10.09
CA LEU A 581 -13.33 -11.15 -9.30
C LEU A 581 -14.08 -11.18 -7.98
N LYS A 582 -14.09 -10.05 -7.27
CA LYS A 582 -15.01 -9.77 -6.16
C LYS A 582 -15.73 -8.47 -6.43
N LYS A 583 -16.88 -8.32 -5.81
CA LYS A 583 -17.95 -7.42 -6.20
C LYS A 583 -18.96 -7.50 -5.06
N ASP A 584 -19.76 -6.47 -4.78
CA ASP A 584 -20.84 -6.58 -3.80
C ASP A 584 -20.34 -7.09 -2.42
N LEU A 585 -19.08 -6.89 -1.99
CA LEU A 585 -18.66 -7.17 -0.60
C LEU A 585 -19.41 -6.25 0.37
N ALA A 586 -19.22 -6.46 1.69
CA ALA A 586 -19.45 -5.39 2.65
C ALA A 586 -18.36 -4.32 2.50
N TYR A 587 -17.08 -4.55 2.73
CA TYR A 587 -16.05 -3.55 2.40
C TYR A 587 -14.76 -4.23 2.00
N VAL A 588 -13.94 -3.49 1.26
CA VAL A 588 -12.54 -3.77 1.11
C VAL A 588 -11.78 -2.48 1.39
N GLY A 589 -10.98 -2.49 2.45
CA GLY A 589 -10.14 -1.37 2.83
C GLY A 589 -9.00 -1.13 1.83
N PRO A 590 -8.10 -0.18 2.10
CA PRO A 590 -6.86 -0.09 1.35
C PRO A 590 -6.06 -1.40 1.48
N PHE A 591 -5.50 -1.88 0.36
CA PHE A 591 -4.42 -2.85 0.43
C PHE A 591 -3.24 -2.22 1.17
N SER A 592 -2.88 -2.80 2.31
CA SER A 592 -1.68 -2.48 3.06
C SER A 592 -0.81 -3.73 3.08
N GLU A 593 0.43 -3.60 2.61
CA GLU A 593 1.37 -4.72 2.46
C GLU A 593 0.85 -5.91 1.64
N GLY A 594 -0.01 -5.65 0.64
CA GLY A 594 -0.62 -6.69 -0.20
C GLY A 594 -1.80 -7.42 0.43
N ALA A 595 -2.37 -6.90 1.53
CA ALA A 595 -3.60 -7.39 2.13
C ALA A 595 -4.55 -6.24 2.53
N ALA A 596 -5.84 -6.40 2.28
CA ALA A 596 -6.89 -5.45 2.66
C ALA A 596 -7.83 -6.08 3.70
N PRO A 597 -8.22 -5.36 4.78
CA PRO A 597 -9.29 -5.80 5.64
C PRO A 597 -10.62 -5.75 4.88
N LEU A 598 -11.45 -6.78 5.04
CA LEU A 598 -12.75 -6.89 4.40
C LEU A 598 -13.85 -7.30 5.35
N SER A 599 -15.07 -7.03 4.94
CA SER A 599 -16.24 -7.77 5.40
C SER A 599 -17.08 -8.21 4.20
N TYR A 600 -17.84 -9.30 4.38
CA TYR A 600 -18.97 -9.71 3.54
C TYR A 600 -20.31 -9.37 4.16
N GLN A 601 -20.34 -9.28 5.48
CA GLN A 601 -21.56 -9.21 6.27
C GLN A 601 -21.68 -7.83 6.89
N GLY A 602 -22.89 -7.56 7.37
CA GLY A 602 -23.15 -6.31 8.02
C GLY A 602 -23.22 -5.17 7.03
N ARG A 603 -23.89 -4.13 7.50
CA ARG A 603 -24.02 -2.89 6.79
C ARG A 603 -23.17 -1.81 7.45
N ILE A 604 -23.57 -0.58 7.20
CA ILE A 604 -22.63 0.49 7.02
C ILE A 604 -23.37 1.74 7.23
N SER A 605 -22.83 2.52 8.18
CA SER A 605 -23.31 2.44 9.57
C SER A 605 -23.14 3.73 10.42
N GLY A 606 -24.08 4.08 11.29
CA GLY A 606 -24.56 5.47 11.53
C GLY A 606 -23.65 6.62 11.96
N ARG A 607 -22.39 6.40 12.34
CA ARG A 607 -21.78 7.29 13.35
C ARG A 607 -21.23 8.64 12.89
N LEU A 608 -22.15 9.62 12.90
CA LEU A 608 -22.17 10.69 13.91
C LEU A 608 -21.33 10.34 15.16
N GLY A 609 -20.34 11.18 15.48
CA GLY A 609 -19.44 11.03 16.61
C GLY A 609 -18.18 10.21 16.28
N LYS A 610 -17.01 10.68 16.77
CA LYS A 610 -15.76 9.92 16.67
C LYS A 610 -15.72 8.79 17.71
N SER A 611 -16.05 7.58 17.28
CA SER A 611 -15.77 6.32 17.99
C SER A 611 -14.39 5.78 17.58
N PRO A 612 -13.71 4.98 18.43
CA PRO A 612 -12.57 4.17 18.00
C PRO A 612 -12.90 3.14 16.91
N GLU A 613 -14.17 2.81 16.71
CA GLU A 613 -14.69 1.84 15.72
C GLU A 613 -14.63 2.35 14.27
N ASN A 614 -14.30 3.63 14.11
CA ASN A 614 -14.49 4.38 12.89
C ASN A 614 -13.29 4.30 11.90
N LEU A 615 -13.52 4.18 10.58
CA LEU A 615 -12.46 3.96 9.57
C LEU A 615 -12.01 5.20 8.74
N ILE A 616 -12.88 5.98 8.07
CA ILE A 616 -12.50 7.13 7.18
C ILE A 616 -13.70 8.03 6.80
N SER A 617 -13.55 9.35 6.59
CA SER A 617 -14.73 10.23 6.42
C SER A 617 -15.37 10.32 5.04
N ILE A 618 -16.49 11.02 5.08
CA ILE A 618 -17.46 11.33 4.06
C ILE A 618 -17.10 12.54 3.18
N ARG A 619 -15.96 13.27 3.33
CA ARG A 619 -15.32 13.90 2.11
C ARG A 619 -14.14 13.09 1.63
N GLN A 620 -13.74 12.09 2.40
CA GLN A 620 -12.33 11.81 2.57
C GLN A 620 -11.93 10.60 1.73
N PHE A 621 -12.86 9.68 1.50
CA PHE A 621 -12.79 8.75 0.38
C PHE A 621 -13.36 9.33 -0.97
N VAL A 622 -14.10 10.47 -1.02
CA VAL A 622 -14.59 11.10 -2.31
C VAL A 622 -13.59 12.00 -2.97
N LYS A 623 -12.81 12.73 -2.18
CA LYS A 623 -11.70 13.48 -2.76
C LYS A 623 -10.69 12.54 -3.42
N GLY A 624 -10.84 11.21 -3.23
CA GLY A 624 -10.19 10.17 -3.99
C GLY A 624 -11.07 9.38 -4.99
N LEU A 625 -12.39 9.57 -5.14
CA LEU A 625 -13.14 8.92 -6.25
C LEU A 625 -12.70 9.52 -7.58
N ARG A 626 -12.63 8.70 -8.65
CA ARG A 626 -12.29 9.21 -9.99
C ARG A 626 -13.35 10.13 -10.60
N SER A 627 -14.64 9.90 -10.37
CA SER A 627 -15.66 10.87 -10.78
C SER A 627 -15.79 12.05 -9.81
N THR A 628 -16.04 13.24 -10.36
CA THR A 628 -16.57 14.40 -9.63
C THR A 628 -18.04 14.18 -9.25
N VAL A 629 -18.46 14.76 -8.13
CA VAL A 629 -19.63 14.35 -7.33
C VAL A 629 -20.14 15.60 -6.52
N ASN A 630 -21.44 16.00 -6.55
CA ASN A 630 -22.09 17.15 -5.80
C ASN A 630 -23.70 17.08 -5.64
N LEU A 631 -24.39 17.46 -4.52
CA LEU A 631 -25.82 17.08 -4.06
C LEU A 631 -27.14 17.62 -4.67
N ILE A 632 -28.28 16.96 -4.34
CA ILE A 632 -29.63 16.93 -4.97
C ILE A 632 -30.72 17.90 -4.45
N ASP A 633 -31.27 17.81 -3.22
CA ASP A 633 -32.54 18.51 -2.84
C ASP A 633 -32.34 19.88 -2.11
N GLN A 634 -33.03 20.26 -0.99
CA GLN A 634 -33.00 21.65 -0.42
C GLN A 634 -32.94 21.89 1.11
N THR A 635 -33.34 20.97 2.01
CA THR A 635 -33.36 21.20 3.49
C THR A 635 -32.01 21.02 4.25
N ASN A 636 -31.93 20.35 5.40
CA ASN A 636 -30.93 20.62 6.47
C ASN A 636 -30.14 19.46 7.19
N TYR A 637 -29.91 18.22 6.71
CA TYR A 637 -29.26 17.09 7.48
C TYR A 637 -28.17 16.43 6.65
N ASP A 638 -28.45 16.07 5.38
CA ASP A 638 -27.47 15.63 4.36
C ASP A 638 -26.23 16.47 4.37
N ARG A 639 -26.51 17.72 4.73
CA ARG A 639 -25.62 18.79 5.02
C ARG A 639 -24.69 18.29 6.13
N ASP A 640 -24.51 18.90 7.30
CA ASP A 640 -23.30 18.65 8.12
C ASP A 640 -22.85 17.19 8.27
N PHE A 641 -23.78 16.22 8.36
CA PHE A 641 -23.49 14.80 8.10
C PHE A 641 -22.27 14.58 7.19
N ALA A 642 -22.43 14.90 5.91
CA ALA A 642 -21.63 14.52 4.73
C ALA A 642 -20.12 14.82 4.79
N LYS A 643 -19.60 15.23 5.94
CA LYS A 643 -18.23 15.69 6.11
C LYS A 643 -17.59 15.28 7.46
N LYS A 644 -18.25 14.60 8.41
CA LYS A 644 -17.58 13.92 9.57
C LYS A 644 -18.20 12.66 10.10
N ALA A 645 -19.34 12.15 9.63
CA ALA A 645 -19.52 10.75 10.00
C ALA A 645 -18.37 9.98 9.35
N PHE A 646 -18.02 8.85 9.92
CA PHE A 646 -16.77 8.20 9.59
C PHE A 646 -16.98 7.16 8.46
N ILE A 647 -16.25 6.05 8.47
CA ILE A 647 -16.80 4.72 8.16
C ILE A 647 -17.07 4.11 9.55
N ASN A 648 -18.14 3.36 9.72
CA ASN A 648 -18.34 2.42 10.81
C ASN A 648 -18.95 1.17 10.18
N CYS A 649 -19.15 0.07 10.91
CA CYS A 649 -19.56 -1.20 10.32
C CYS A 649 -20.61 -1.89 11.20
N GLU A 650 -21.88 -1.80 10.83
CA GLU A 650 -23.00 -2.36 11.58
C GLU A 650 -23.09 -3.85 11.30
N ASN A 651 -22.88 -4.69 12.32
CA ASN A 651 -22.99 -6.15 12.23
C ASN A 651 -21.98 -6.79 11.26
N CYS A 652 -20.83 -6.14 11.03
CA CYS A 652 -19.77 -6.67 10.19
C CYS A 652 -18.88 -7.65 10.94
N SER A 653 -18.74 -8.87 10.42
CA SER A 653 -17.61 -9.75 10.77
C SER A 653 -16.41 -9.41 9.89
N TRP A 654 -15.21 -9.32 10.45
CA TRP A 654 -14.02 -8.81 9.75
C TRP A 654 -12.97 -9.89 9.47
N GLY A 655 -12.47 -9.90 8.23
CA GLY A 655 -11.39 -10.77 7.73
C GLY A 655 -10.48 -10.02 6.75
N TYR A 656 -9.69 -10.74 5.93
CA TYR A 656 -8.68 -10.14 5.04
C TYR A 656 -8.52 -10.87 3.70
N VAL A 657 -8.28 -10.08 2.64
CA VAL A 657 -8.04 -10.53 1.24
C VAL A 657 -6.68 -10.04 0.77
N ASN A 658 -5.97 -10.85 -0.02
CA ASN A 658 -4.67 -10.50 -0.59
C ASN A 658 -4.77 -9.82 -1.97
N GLY A 659 -3.64 -9.34 -2.47
CA GLY A 659 -3.52 -8.71 -3.80
C GLY A 659 -3.89 -9.56 -5.02
N ALA A 660 -4.20 -10.86 -4.83
CA ALA A 660 -4.75 -11.73 -5.87
C ALA A 660 -6.28 -11.90 -5.78
N GLY A 661 -6.95 -11.20 -4.87
CA GLY A 661 -8.39 -11.34 -4.61
C GLY A 661 -8.76 -12.56 -3.77
N LYS A 662 -7.78 -13.30 -3.24
CA LYS A 662 -7.99 -14.49 -2.41
C LYS A 662 -7.98 -14.13 -0.91
N GLU A 663 -8.96 -14.63 -0.17
CA GLU A 663 -8.98 -14.54 1.30
C GLU A 663 -7.80 -15.27 1.95
N ILE A 664 -7.19 -14.62 2.94
CA ILE A 664 -6.07 -15.13 3.74
C ILE A 664 -6.44 -15.31 5.21
N VAL A 665 -7.49 -14.61 5.67
CA VAL A 665 -8.06 -14.72 7.01
C VAL A 665 -9.56 -14.58 6.86
N ILE A 666 -10.32 -15.61 7.23
CA ILE A 666 -11.79 -15.61 7.12
C ILE A 666 -12.41 -14.56 8.06
N PRO A 667 -13.58 -13.98 7.75
CA PRO A 667 -14.18 -12.99 8.62
C PRO A 667 -14.74 -13.59 9.91
N VAL A 668 -14.04 -13.37 11.03
CA VAL A 668 -14.37 -13.89 12.37
C VAL A 668 -14.20 -12.88 13.50
N PHE A 669 -13.66 -11.69 13.24
CA PHE A 669 -13.41 -10.69 14.27
C PHE A 669 -14.53 -9.64 14.32
N GLU A 670 -14.88 -9.17 15.51
CA GLU A 670 -15.78 -8.00 15.66
C GLU A 670 -15.17 -6.76 14.99
N ARG A 671 -13.83 -6.68 14.96
CA ARG A 671 -13.06 -5.57 14.39
C ARG A 671 -11.72 -6.04 13.85
N ALA A 672 -11.31 -5.46 12.72
CA ALA A 672 -9.98 -5.63 12.12
C ALA A 672 -9.34 -4.27 11.78
N GLY A 673 -8.07 -4.08 12.14
CA GLY A 673 -7.23 -2.99 11.65
C GLY A 673 -6.52 -3.33 10.34
N ALA A 674 -5.86 -2.35 9.71
CA ALA A 674 -4.96 -2.62 8.59
C ALA A 674 -3.70 -3.40 9.04
N PHE A 675 -3.10 -4.17 8.13
CA PHE A 675 -1.78 -4.76 8.32
C PHE A 675 -0.70 -3.69 8.24
N LEU A 676 0.15 -3.61 9.26
CA LEU A 676 1.33 -2.75 9.32
C LEU A 676 2.46 -3.53 10.00
N ASN A 677 3.64 -3.57 9.37
CA ASN A 677 4.78 -4.43 9.66
C ASN A 677 4.43 -5.93 9.76
N GLY A 678 3.54 -6.39 8.88
CA GLY A 678 3.05 -7.77 8.86
C GLY A 678 2.14 -8.13 10.05
N ARG A 679 1.58 -7.14 10.76
CA ARG A 679 0.72 -7.30 11.94
C ARG A 679 -0.56 -6.48 11.87
N ALA A 680 -1.68 -7.03 12.34
CA ALA A 680 -2.94 -6.31 12.51
C ALA A 680 -3.49 -6.46 13.93
N ILE A 681 -4.15 -5.41 14.45
CA ILE A 681 -4.97 -5.52 15.67
C ILE A 681 -6.33 -6.05 15.27
N VAL A 682 -6.85 -6.97 16.08
CA VAL A 682 -8.20 -7.53 15.97
C VAL A 682 -8.87 -7.56 17.33
N LYS A 683 -10.21 -7.50 17.36
CA LYS A 683 -11.01 -7.63 18.59
C LYS A 683 -11.92 -8.85 18.53
N ASN A 684 -12.06 -9.54 19.66
CA ASN A 684 -13.07 -10.55 19.89
C ASN A 684 -13.73 -10.36 21.28
N ASP A 685 -14.61 -11.30 21.62
CA ASP A 685 -15.35 -11.44 22.87
C ASP A 685 -14.47 -11.33 24.13
N THR A 686 -13.23 -11.84 24.04
CA THR A 686 -12.27 -11.88 25.17
C THR A 686 -11.39 -10.64 25.28
N GLY A 687 -11.34 -9.77 24.28
CA GLY A 687 -10.56 -8.53 24.31
C GLY A 687 -9.86 -8.18 22.99
N ASN A 688 -8.72 -7.49 23.09
CA ASN A 688 -7.92 -7.06 21.94
C ASN A 688 -6.72 -8.01 21.75
N GLY A 689 -6.44 -8.40 20.52
CA GLY A 689 -5.27 -9.20 20.15
C GLY A 689 -4.52 -8.65 18.93
N VAL A 690 -3.34 -9.18 18.66
CA VAL A 690 -2.55 -8.90 17.47
C VAL A 690 -2.29 -10.17 16.69
N ILE A 691 -2.63 -10.17 15.40
CA ILE A 691 -2.37 -11.26 14.46
C ILE A 691 -1.27 -10.91 13.45
N ASP A 692 -0.66 -11.92 12.85
CA ASP A 692 0.12 -11.78 11.62
C ASP A 692 -0.72 -12.01 10.34
N ARG A 693 -0.08 -11.95 9.16
CA ARG A 693 -0.74 -12.10 7.85
C ARG A 693 -1.37 -13.48 7.59
N THR A 694 -1.15 -14.47 8.45
CA THR A 694 -1.80 -15.79 8.40
C THR A 694 -3.03 -15.89 9.32
N GLY A 695 -3.26 -14.88 10.17
CA GLY A 695 -4.27 -14.92 11.24
C GLY A 695 -3.73 -15.47 12.57
N LYS A 696 -2.49 -15.96 12.63
CA LYS A 696 -1.85 -16.41 13.88
C LYS A 696 -1.68 -15.25 14.85
N PHE A 697 -2.12 -15.43 16.10
CA PHE A 697 -1.89 -14.46 17.17
C PHE A 697 -0.42 -14.38 17.58
N ILE A 698 0.12 -13.16 17.54
CA ILE A 698 1.44 -12.75 18.05
C ILE A 698 1.30 -12.19 19.47
N ILE A 699 0.19 -11.50 19.75
CA ILE A 699 -0.25 -11.19 21.11
C ILE A 699 -1.68 -11.71 21.20
N ARG A 700 -1.93 -12.65 22.13
CA ARG A 700 -3.24 -13.31 22.27
C ARG A 700 -4.28 -12.31 22.79
N PRO A 701 -5.57 -12.46 22.43
CA PRO A 701 -6.63 -11.68 23.05
C PRO A 701 -6.75 -12.02 24.53
N ASP A 702 -6.69 -10.99 25.36
CA ASP A 702 -7.10 -11.04 26.76
C ASP A 702 -7.63 -9.66 27.18
N SER A 703 -7.96 -9.51 28.47
CA SER A 703 -8.55 -8.29 29.04
C SER A 703 -7.62 -7.07 29.08
N ARG A 704 -6.41 -7.16 28.52
CA ARG A 704 -5.52 -6.00 28.35
C ARG A 704 -5.99 -5.08 27.21
N GLU A 705 -5.79 -3.79 27.43
CA GLU A 705 -5.82 -2.82 26.34
C GLU A 705 -4.53 -2.97 25.51
N ILE A 706 -4.69 -3.37 24.24
CA ILE A 706 -3.62 -3.36 23.24
C ILE A 706 -3.88 -2.24 22.26
N GLU A 707 -2.96 -1.28 22.20
CA GLU A 707 -3.01 -0.17 21.25
C GLU A 707 -1.79 -0.23 20.32
N ARG A 708 -1.96 0.15 19.05
CA ARG A 708 -0.81 0.30 18.14
C ARG A 708 -0.16 1.64 18.38
N VAL A 709 1.14 1.60 18.64
CA VAL A 709 1.95 2.71 19.11
C VAL A 709 3.18 2.80 18.21
N GLY A 710 3.04 3.57 17.13
CA GLY A 710 4.00 3.59 16.03
C GLY A 710 4.15 2.23 15.35
N ASN A 711 5.39 1.77 15.21
CA ASN A 711 5.74 0.43 14.72
C ASN A 711 5.68 -0.67 15.81
N SER A 712 5.10 -0.37 16.97
CA SER A 712 5.04 -1.22 18.16
C SER A 712 3.61 -1.34 18.70
N PHE A 713 3.45 -2.12 19.77
CA PHE A 713 2.21 -2.26 20.53
C PHE A 713 2.45 -1.89 22.00
N ARG A 714 1.52 -1.11 22.57
CA ARG A 714 1.49 -0.83 24.00
C ARG A 714 0.65 -1.89 24.70
N THR A 715 1.18 -2.48 25.77
CA THR A 715 0.49 -3.45 26.62
C THR A 715 0.43 -2.93 28.05
N LYS A 716 -0.77 -2.88 28.62
CA LYS A 716 -0.98 -2.59 30.03
C LYS A 716 -1.11 -3.91 30.79
N VAL A 717 -0.01 -4.38 31.38
CA VAL A 717 -0.06 -5.52 32.32
C VAL A 717 -0.77 -5.07 33.60
N HIS A 718 -1.37 -6.00 34.36
CA HIS A 718 -1.98 -5.65 35.65
C HIS A 718 -0.98 -4.91 36.55
N LEU A 719 -1.51 -3.93 37.30
CA LEU A 719 -0.73 -2.84 37.90
C LEU A 719 0.40 -3.33 38.82
N PRO A 720 1.54 -2.59 38.90
CA PRO A 720 1.72 -1.22 38.42
C PRO A 720 2.75 -1.09 37.27
N ALA A 721 2.80 -2.02 36.30
CA ALA A 721 3.83 -2.01 35.25
C ALA A 721 3.27 -2.04 33.82
N ALA A 722 3.44 -0.94 33.09
CA ALA A 722 3.24 -0.83 31.65
C ALA A 722 4.57 -1.02 30.90
N GLY A 723 4.51 -1.53 29.67
CA GLY A 723 5.66 -1.71 28.80
C GLY A 723 5.29 -1.60 27.32
N LEU A 724 6.31 -1.34 26.49
CA LEU A 724 6.19 -1.33 25.04
C LEU A 724 6.76 -2.64 24.49
N ILE A 725 6.01 -3.32 23.63
CA ILE A 725 6.47 -4.50 22.89
C ILE A 725 6.43 -4.20 21.39
N ASP A 726 7.44 -4.58 20.62
CA ASP A 726 7.43 -4.31 19.17
C ASP A 726 6.50 -5.25 18.39
N THR A 727 6.45 -5.06 17.07
CA THR A 727 5.64 -5.91 16.17
C THR A 727 6.04 -7.38 16.13
N SER A 728 7.14 -7.81 16.77
CA SER A 728 7.47 -9.23 16.98
C SER A 728 7.05 -9.74 18.36
N GLY A 729 6.57 -8.87 19.25
CA GLY A 729 6.29 -9.18 20.66
C GLY A 729 7.49 -8.98 21.59
N ASN A 730 8.60 -8.44 21.09
CA ASN A 730 9.82 -8.24 21.89
C ASN A 730 9.72 -6.97 22.75
N LEU A 731 10.14 -7.06 24.02
CA LEU A 731 10.09 -5.95 24.98
C LEU A 731 11.06 -4.82 24.58
N ARG A 732 10.51 -3.69 24.13
CA ARG A 732 11.25 -2.47 23.78
C ARG A 732 11.48 -1.56 24.97
N VAL A 733 10.44 -1.39 25.78
CA VAL A 733 10.51 -0.64 27.04
C VAL A 733 10.18 -1.62 28.14
N ALA A 734 11.13 -1.86 29.04
CA ALA A 734 10.96 -2.77 30.15
C ALA A 734 9.73 -2.39 31.00
N ALA A 735 9.01 -3.40 31.48
CA ALA A 735 7.82 -3.21 32.34
C ALA A 735 8.23 -2.75 33.76
N ARG A 736 8.69 -1.49 33.87
CA ARG A 736 9.20 -0.83 35.08
C ARG A 736 8.68 0.62 35.24
N TYR A 737 7.65 0.98 34.47
CA TYR A 737 7.01 2.29 34.43
C TYR A 737 5.51 2.09 34.66
N GLU A 738 4.85 2.90 35.48
CA GLU A 738 3.40 2.78 35.71
C GLU A 738 2.58 3.13 34.46
N GLU A 739 3.19 3.91 33.56
CA GLU A 739 2.56 4.38 32.33
C GLU A 739 3.63 4.68 31.27
N VAL A 740 3.34 4.34 30.01
CA VAL A 740 4.17 4.67 28.86
C VAL A 740 3.26 5.20 27.75
N GLY A 741 3.62 6.34 27.17
CA GLY A 741 2.91 7.04 26.12
C GLY A 741 3.24 6.53 24.72
N VAL A 742 2.93 7.34 23.71
CA VAL A 742 3.21 7.08 22.30
C VAL A 742 4.51 7.78 21.90
N PRO A 743 5.39 7.17 21.06
CA PRO A 743 6.56 7.85 20.54
C PRO A 743 6.11 8.95 19.59
N THR A 744 6.56 10.16 19.88
CA THR A 744 6.29 11.38 19.12
C THR A 744 7.60 12.13 19.00
N GLU A 745 8.03 12.39 17.76
CA GLU A 745 9.24 13.20 17.48
C GLU A 745 10.51 12.65 18.16
N GLY A 746 10.60 11.31 18.26
CA GLY A 746 11.71 10.59 18.91
C GLY A 746 11.50 10.26 20.40
N PHE A 747 10.46 10.81 21.03
CA PHE A 747 10.27 10.75 22.49
C PHE A 747 8.93 10.11 22.91
N MET A 748 8.98 9.24 23.93
CA MET A 748 7.81 8.68 24.63
C MET A 748 7.68 9.31 26.00
N ALA A 749 6.55 9.95 26.31
CA ALA A 749 6.20 10.25 27.70
C ALA A 749 6.17 8.96 28.53
N ALA A 750 6.67 8.97 29.76
CA ALA A 750 6.58 7.82 30.67
C ALA A 750 6.43 8.29 32.12
N ARG A 751 5.79 7.47 32.96
CA ARG A 751 5.62 7.71 34.39
C ARG A 751 6.45 6.72 35.21
N ARG A 752 7.08 7.22 36.27
CA ARG A 752 7.83 6.44 37.28
C ARG A 752 7.46 6.95 38.67
N GLY A 753 6.72 6.14 39.42
CA GLY A 753 5.99 6.56 40.61
C GLY A 753 4.87 7.56 40.28
N ASN A 754 4.91 8.70 40.97
CA ASN A 754 3.97 9.82 40.77
C ASN A 754 4.48 10.87 39.76
N LEU A 755 5.68 10.68 39.18
CA LEU A 755 6.34 11.69 38.33
C LEU A 755 6.54 11.19 36.91
N TRP A 756 6.38 12.09 35.95
CA TRP A 756 6.54 11.89 34.53
C TRP A 756 7.89 12.43 34.03
N GLY A 757 8.44 11.74 33.04
CA GLY A 757 9.57 12.16 32.22
C GLY A 757 9.36 11.70 30.78
N PHE A 758 10.43 11.68 30.00
CA PHE A 758 10.42 11.16 28.63
C PHE A 758 11.53 10.14 28.41
N LEU A 759 11.25 9.15 27.57
CA LEU A 759 12.17 8.16 27.04
C LEU A 759 12.43 8.43 25.56
N THR A 760 13.51 7.92 24.99
CA THR A 760 13.68 7.74 23.54
C THR A 760 12.73 6.66 23.00
N GLU A 761 12.58 6.52 21.68
CA GLU A 761 11.86 5.39 21.06
C GLU A 761 12.41 4.00 21.46
N SER A 762 13.67 3.94 21.89
CA SER A 762 14.32 2.72 22.39
C SER A 762 14.16 2.47 23.90
N GLY A 763 13.52 3.39 24.64
CA GLY A 763 13.27 3.25 26.06
C GLY A 763 14.35 3.83 26.99
N MET A 764 15.43 4.41 26.46
CA MET A 764 16.43 5.12 27.29
C MET A 764 15.80 6.41 27.86
N PRO A 765 16.03 6.78 29.14
CA PRO A 765 15.60 8.07 29.65
C PRO A 765 16.20 9.24 28.86
N ALA A 766 15.34 10.05 28.26
CA ALA A 766 15.71 11.23 27.47
C ALA A 766 15.53 12.54 28.25
N ILE A 767 14.50 12.61 29.11
CA ILE A 767 14.20 13.76 29.98
C ILE A 767 13.75 13.24 31.35
N SER A 768 14.27 13.84 32.41
CA SER A 768 14.10 13.41 33.80
C SER A 768 12.63 13.27 34.27
N PHE A 769 12.40 12.30 35.16
CA PHE A 769 11.10 11.99 35.75
C PHE A 769 10.79 12.95 36.91
N ILE A 770 10.37 14.19 36.59
CA ILE A 770 10.17 15.28 37.55
C ILE A 770 8.84 16.04 37.42
N TYR A 771 8.02 15.72 36.42
CA TYR A 771 6.77 16.46 36.11
C TYR A 771 5.52 15.78 36.70
N GLU A 772 4.50 16.53 37.08
CA GLU A 772 3.24 15.98 37.61
C GLU A 772 2.35 15.36 36.52
N ALA A 773 2.43 15.90 35.31
CA ALA A 773 1.76 15.42 34.10
C ALA A 773 2.53 15.90 32.87
N VAL A 774 2.42 15.21 31.75
CA VAL A 774 3.01 15.63 30.47
C VAL A 774 2.08 15.34 29.30
N LYS A 775 2.25 16.07 28.20
CA LYS A 775 1.72 15.73 26.88
C LYS A 775 2.83 15.22 25.97
N PRO A 776 2.51 14.44 24.92
CA PRO A 776 3.50 14.04 23.91
C PRO A 776 4.15 15.25 23.23
N PHE A 777 5.37 15.05 22.70
CA PHE A 777 6.07 16.05 21.91
C PHE A 777 5.32 16.37 20.61
N SER A 778 5.38 17.63 20.21
CA SER A 778 4.69 18.14 19.04
C SER A 778 5.32 19.47 18.61
N GLU A 779 5.84 19.52 17.39
CA GLU A 779 6.53 20.68 16.82
C GLU A 779 7.70 21.13 17.74
N SER A 780 8.54 20.14 18.09
CA SER A 780 9.74 20.20 18.94
C SER A 780 9.52 20.48 20.43
N LYS A 781 8.29 20.79 20.86
CA LYS A 781 7.97 21.10 22.26
C LYS A 781 6.92 20.16 22.86
N ALA A 782 6.98 19.96 24.18
CA ALA A 782 5.99 19.21 24.94
C ALA A 782 5.41 20.08 26.06
N ALA A 783 4.10 20.02 26.27
CA ALA A 783 3.47 20.66 27.43
C ALA A 783 3.66 19.79 28.68
N VAL A 784 4.17 20.37 29.76
CA VAL A 784 4.45 19.66 31.03
C VAL A 784 3.85 20.41 32.21
N LYS A 785 3.40 19.69 33.22
CA LYS A 785 2.85 20.26 34.45
C LYS A 785 3.89 20.21 35.56
N THR A 786 4.20 21.38 36.09
CA THR A 786 4.95 21.58 37.33
C THR A 786 4.00 21.86 38.49
N SER A 787 4.55 22.00 39.70
CA SER A 787 3.83 22.51 40.88
C SER A 787 3.32 23.96 40.70
N LEU A 788 3.87 24.72 39.75
CA LEU A 788 3.47 26.09 39.41
C LEU A 788 2.44 26.17 38.27
N GLY A 789 2.07 25.03 37.66
CA GLY A 789 1.11 24.96 36.55
C GLY A 789 1.69 24.29 35.29
N TRP A 790 0.93 24.33 34.20
CA TRP A 790 1.37 23.86 32.88
C TRP A 790 2.32 24.87 32.23
N THR A 791 3.44 24.41 31.72
CA THR A 791 4.40 25.15 30.91
C THR A 791 4.85 24.25 29.74
N PHE A 792 5.85 24.66 28.97
CA PHE A 792 6.40 23.87 27.86
C PHE A 792 7.88 23.57 28.08
N ILE A 793 8.36 22.45 27.53
CA ILE A 793 9.79 22.13 27.41
C ILE A 793 10.15 21.97 25.95
N ASP A 794 11.40 22.27 25.61
CA ASP A 794 12.00 21.96 24.32
C ASP A 794 12.84 20.69 24.41
N ALA A 795 12.84 19.86 23.35
CA ALA A 795 13.63 18.63 23.29
C ALA A 795 15.14 18.88 23.29
N VAL A 796 15.58 20.07 22.87
CA VAL A 796 17.00 20.47 22.79
C VAL A 796 17.48 21.10 24.08
N GLU A 797 16.74 22.09 24.59
CA GLU A 797 17.15 22.88 25.77
C GLU A 797 16.84 22.17 27.09
N GLN A 798 15.86 21.26 27.09
CA GLN A 798 15.36 20.48 28.24
C GLN A 798 14.92 21.28 29.49
N GLN A 799 14.90 22.62 29.43
CA GLN A 799 14.41 23.49 30.50
C GLN A 799 12.90 23.76 30.37
N PRO A 800 12.18 23.95 31.49
CA PRO A 800 10.82 24.48 31.50
C PRO A 800 10.75 25.95 31.05
N GLY A 801 9.67 26.31 30.36
CA GLY A 801 9.34 27.68 29.96
C GLY A 801 9.07 28.62 31.13
N ASN A 802 9.04 29.92 30.83
CA ASN A 802 8.94 30.97 31.85
C ASN A 802 7.50 31.28 32.26
N LEU A 803 6.51 30.95 31.42
CA LEU A 803 5.09 31.15 31.72
C LEU A 803 4.43 29.86 32.22
N THR A 804 3.45 30.01 33.12
CA THR A 804 2.61 28.90 33.59
C THR A 804 1.11 29.18 33.40
N PHE A 805 0.36 28.11 33.15
CA PHE A 805 -1.05 28.12 32.75
C PHE A 805 -1.87 27.08 33.53
N GLU A 806 -3.19 27.24 33.61
CA GLU A 806 -4.08 26.22 34.22
C GLU A 806 -4.21 24.97 33.34
N GLY A 807 -4.02 25.12 32.04
CA GLY A 807 -4.08 24.05 31.04
C GLY A 807 -3.42 24.48 29.75
N ALA A 808 -2.86 23.52 29.02
CA ALA A 808 -2.16 23.75 27.76
C ALA A 808 -2.55 22.68 26.72
N GLY A 809 -2.55 23.05 25.44
CA GLY A 809 -2.69 22.17 24.29
C GLY A 809 -1.37 21.50 23.89
N SER A 810 -1.32 20.96 22.67
CA SER A 810 -0.06 20.64 21.98
C SER A 810 0.13 21.62 20.82
N PHE A 811 1.38 21.97 20.49
CA PHE A 811 1.67 22.86 19.36
C PHE A 811 1.26 22.21 18.04
N LYS A 812 0.41 22.89 17.26
CA LYS A 812 -0.02 22.49 15.91
C LYS A 812 -0.11 23.73 15.01
N GLY A 813 0.72 23.79 13.98
CA GLY A 813 0.87 24.95 13.09
C GLY A 813 1.67 26.11 13.71
N GLY A 814 2.61 25.81 14.61
CA GLY A 814 3.44 26.80 15.32
C GLY A 814 2.76 27.42 16.54
N ILE A 815 1.54 27.00 16.88
CA ILE A 815 0.73 27.56 17.97
C ILE A 815 0.06 26.48 18.82
N ALA A 816 -0.08 26.74 20.12
CA ALA A 816 -0.80 25.89 21.09
C ALA A 816 -1.89 26.71 21.79
N TRP A 817 -3.01 26.10 22.16
CA TRP A 817 -3.97 26.76 23.05
C TRP A 817 -3.49 26.71 24.50
N VAL A 818 -3.86 27.70 25.31
CA VAL A 818 -3.64 27.74 26.76
C VAL A 818 -4.87 28.28 27.48
N LYS A 819 -5.09 27.82 28.71
CA LYS A 819 -6.14 28.28 29.63
C LYS A 819 -5.51 29.11 30.75
N THR A 820 -5.91 30.37 30.86
CA THR A 820 -5.45 31.30 31.90
C THR A 820 -6.29 31.19 33.17
N SER A 821 -5.79 31.76 34.28
CA SER A 821 -6.41 31.73 35.63
C SER A 821 -7.78 32.41 35.74
N ASN A 822 -8.23 33.12 34.70
CA ASN A 822 -9.60 33.62 34.55
C ASN A 822 -10.56 32.59 33.90
N GLY A 823 -10.09 31.37 33.64
CA GLY A 823 -10.83 30.28 33.02
C GLY A 823 -10.98 30.35 31.50
N LYS A 824 -10.53 31.42 30.82
CA LYS A 824 -10.65 31.57 29.36
C LYS A 824 -9.50 30.94 28.60
N TYR A 825 -9.77 30.57 27.35
CA TYR A 825 -8.80 30.00 26.42
C TYR A 825 -8.28 31.04 25.43
N GLY A 826 -6.97 31.03 25.20
CA GLY A 826 -6.25 31.76 24.15
C GLY A 826 -5.32 30.81 23.38
N TYR A 827 -4.51 31.36 22.48
CA TYR A 827 -3.45 30.62 21.77
C TYR A 827 -2.12 31.40 21.80
N ILE A 828 -1.01 30.69 21.99
CA ILE A 828 0.36 31.21 22.03
C ILE A 828 1.21 30.64 20.88
N ASP A 829 2.29 31.34 20.52
CA ASP A 829 3.37 30.84 19.64
C ASP A 829 4.44 30.02 20.40
N GLN A 830 5.40 29.46 19.66
CA GLN A 830 6.54 28.72 20.23
C GLN A 830 7.47 29.56 21.13
N ASN A 831 7.29 30.90 21.16
CA ASN A 831 8.00 31.85 22.04
C ASN A 831 7.17 32.25 23.27
N GLU A 832 6.08 31.51 23.55
CA GLU A 832 5.11 31.73 24.64
C GLU A 832 4.32 33.06 24.55
N ARG A 833 4.25 33.68 23.36
CA ARG A 833 3.53 34.95 23.14
C ARG A 833 2.11 34.71 22.63
N PHE A 834 1.13 35.43 23.16
CA PHE A 834 -0.26 35.33 22.69
C PHE A 834 -0.42 35.76 21.23
N VAL A 835 -0.89 34.84 20.40
CA VAL A 835 -1.35 35.07 19.01
C VAL A 835 -2.87 35.28 18.98
N ILE A 836 -3.58 34.68 19.95
CA ILE A 836 -5.03 34.87 20.16
C ILE A 836 -5.25 35.07 21.66
N GLU A 837 -5.67 36.27 22.04
CA GLU A 837 -5.90 36.64 23.45
C GLU A 837 -6.91 35.71 24.17
N PRO A 838 -6.76 35.46 25.49
CA PRO A 838 -7.65 34.60 26.27
C PRO A 838 -9.09 35.12 26.38
N ARG A 839 -9.96 34.66 25.48
CA ARG A 839 -11.37 35.10 25.38
C ARG A 839 -12.36 34.01 24.97
N LEU A 840 -11.89 32.80 24.67
CA LEU A 840 -12.70 31.69 24.17
C LEU A 840 -13.21 30.83 25.35
N ASP A 841 -14.36 30.18 25.17
CA ASP A 841 -14.96 29.30 26.18
C ASP A 841 -14.40 27.87 26.10
N GLU A 842 -14.08 27.41 24.89
CA GLU A 842 -13.35 26.16 24.64
C GLU A 842 -12.46 26.33 23.40
N ALA A 843 -11.29 25.68 23.41
CA ALA A 843 -10.33 25.65 22.31
C ALA A 843 -9.85 24.21 22.03
N THR A 844 -9.50 23.92 20.78
CA THR A 844 -8.96 22.61 20.38
C THR A 844 -7.74 22.76 19.47
N ASP A 845 -6.88 21.73 19.45
CA ASP A 845 -5.69 21.67 18.60
C ASP A 845 -6.03 21.84 17.11
N PHE A 846 -5.15 22.51 16.37
CA PHE A 846 -5.35 22.79 14.94
C PHE A 846 -5.37 21.52 14.09
N GLN A 847 -6.40 21.37 13.25
CA GLN A 847 -6.53 20.28 12.28
C GLN A 847 -6.24 20.81 10.86
N GLY A 848 -4.95 20.98 10.56
CA GLY A 848 -4.49 21.71 9.38
C GLY A 848 -4.58 23.23 9.63
N LYS A 849 -5.22 23.98 8.73
CA LYS A 849 -5.30 25.45 8.83
C LYS A 849 -6.48 25.98 9.66
N VAL A 850 -7.19 25.13 10.40
CA VAL A 850 -8.31 25.53 11.27
C VAL A 850 -8.30 24.80 12.61
N ALA A 851 -8.64 25.52 13.68
CA ALA A 851 -9.05 24.95 14.96
C ALA A 851 -10.56 25.09 15.15
N ARG A 852 -11.13 24.24 15.99
CA ARG A 852 -12.52 24.30 16.42
C ARG A 852 -12.56 25.00 17.77
N VAL A 853 -13.40 26.00 17.92
CA VAL A 853 -13.49 26.81 19.14
C VAL A 853 -14.95 27.08 19.51
N MET A 854 -15.22 27.26 20.80
CA MET A 854 -16.53 27.60 21.33
C MET A 854 -16.57 29.03 21.86
N ILE A 855 -17.67 29.73 21.54
CA ILE A 855 -18.13 30.94 22.23
C ILE A 855 -19.67 30.83 22.33
N ASP A 856 -20.25 31.18 23.48
CA ASP A 856 -21.70 31.20 23.71
C ASP A 856 -22.41 29.87 23.34
N GLU A 857 -21.85 28.77 23.85
CA GLU A 857 -22.26 27.36 23.61
C GLU A 857 -22.22 26.90 22.13
N LYS A 858 -21.70 27.74 21.22
CA LYS A 858 -21.69 27.47 19.78
C LYS A 858 -20.29 27.21 19.28
N TRP A 859 -20.17 26.20 18.44
CA TRP A 859 -18.94 25.85 17.77
C TRP A 859 -18.75 26.65 16.47
N GLY A 860 -17.52 27.14 16.28
CA GLY A 860 -17.02 27.79 15.07
C GLY A 860 -15.66 27.23 14.61
N LEU A 861 -15.12 27.81 13.54
CA LEU A 861 -13.78 27.53 13.02
C LEU A 861 -12.95 28.82 12.99
N ILE A 862 -11.76 28.76 13.58
CA ILE A 862 -10.79 29.86 13.61
C ILE A 862 -9.51 29.47 12.88
N GLY A 863 -8.90 30.42 12.18
CA GLY A 863 -7.56 30.28 11.57
C GLY A 863 -6.45 30.63 12.56
N PRO A 864 -5.18 30.32 12.24
CA PRO A 864 -4.05 30.51 13.16
C PRO A 864 -3.80 31.98 13.52
N ALA A 865 -4.16 32.92 12.64
CA ALA A 865 -4.07 34.37 12.89
C ALA A 865 -5.32 34.94 13.61
N GLY A 866 -6.06 34.11 14.36
CA GLY A 866 -7.28 34.52 15.08
C GLY A 866 -8.48 34.90 14.20
N ASN A 867 -8.38 34.71 12.89
CA ASN A 867 -9.42 35.07 11.93
C ASN A 867 -10.54 34.03 11.85
N TRP A 868 -11.80 34.47 11.82
CA TRP A 868 -12.94 33.55 11.70
C TRP A 868 -13.04 32.95 10.30
N VAL A 869 -12.78 31.64 10.18
CA VAL A 869 -13.09 30.85 8.97
C VAL A 869 -14.58 30.48 8.95
N LYS A 870 -15.19 30.28 10.12
CA LYS A 870 -16.64 30.19 10.31
C LYS A 870 -17.00 30.68 11.72
N ARG A 871 -17.83 31.72 11.82
CA ARG A 871 -18.30 32.22 13.13
C ARG A 871 -19.10 31.14 13.89
N PRO A 872 -19.07 31.12 15.24
CA PRO A 872 -19.87 30.23 16.07
C PRO A 872 -21.35 30.19 15.64
N SER A 873 -21.81 29.02 15.18
CA SER A 873 -23.16 28.89 14.59
C SER A 873 -23.74 27.47 14.61
N TYR A 874 -23.03 26.50 15.21
CA TYR A 874 -23.46 25.10 15.27
C TYR A 874 -23.39 24.57 16.70
N SER A 875 -24.24 23.61 17.07
CA SER A 875 -24.29 23.04 18.43
C SER A 875 -23.22 21.97 18.70
N VAL A 876 -22.59 21.41 17.66
CA VAL A 876 -21.47 20.45 17.75
C VAL A 876 -20.52 20.74 16.58
N ILE A 877 -19.21 20.50 16.71
CA ILE A 877 -18.27 20.30 15.57
C ILE A 877 -17.32 19.15 15.96
N GLU A 878 -17.53 17.92 15.46
CA GLU A 878 -16.70 16.73 15.76
C GLU A 878 -15.26 16.80 15.11
N PRO A 879 -14.46 15.72 14.91
CA PRO A 879 -13.11 15.77 14.29
C PRO A 879 -12.97 15.35 12.80
N PHE A 880 -12.09 16.00 12.04
CA PHE A 880 -11.78 15.79 10.61
C PHE A 880 -10.92 14.50 10.37
N GLN A 881 -11.04 13.77 9.24
CA GLN A 881 -10.52 12.36 9.11
C GLN A 881 -10.24 11.79 7.66
N SER A 882 -8.97 11.88 7.17
CA SER A 882 -8.42 11.41 5.86
C SER A 882 -8.58 12.27 4.56
N GLY A 883 -8.34 13.60 4.59
CA GLY A 883 -8.71 14.57 3.50
C GLY A 883 -9.52 15.83 3.94
N GLY A 884 -9.13 16.43 5.09
CA GLY A 884 -9.93 17.18 6.12
C GLY A 884 -11.33 17.77 5.81
N VAL A 885 -12.35 17.49 6.66
CA VAL A 885 -13.73 18.08 6.65
C VAL A 885 -14.61 17.93 7.94
N ALA A 886 -15.88 18.42 7.94
CA ALA A 886 -16.76 18.54 9.12
C ALA A 886 -18.32 18.33 9.10
N ILE A 887 -18.85 17.42 9.96
CA ILE A 887 -20.16 17.52 10.70
C ILE A 887 -20.06 18.57 11.79
N ALA A 888 -20.95 19.52 11.71
CA ALA A 888 -21.54 20.24 12.83
C ALA A 888 -23.02 19.84 13.07
N ARG A 889 -23.60 20.00 14.26
CA ARG A 889 -25.06 19.81 14.43
C ARG A 889 -25.73 21.18 14.30
N LEU A 890 -26.81 21.31 13.52
CA LEU A 890 -27.35 22.64 13.18
C LEU A 890 -28.00 23.29 14.40
N SER A 891 -28.73 22.46 15.14
CA SER A 891 -29.42 22.82 16.37
C SER A 891 -29.43 21.59 17.26
N SER A 892 -29.40 21.79 18.58
CA SER A 892 -29.64 20.71 19.54
C SER A 892 -31.08 20.16 19.50
N ILE A 893 -32.02 20.93 18.92
CA ILE A 893 -33.49 20.72 18.98
C ILE A 893 -34.01 19.91 17.79
N GLN A 894 -33.40 20.05 16.61
CA GLN A 894 -33.75 19.26 15.44
C GLN A 894 -32.55 18.41 15.05
N ASP A 895 -32.73 17.09 14.92
CA ASP A 895 -31.72 16.23 14.29
C ASP A 895 -31.68 16.51 12.80
N ARG A 896 -30.93 17.57 12.50
CA ARG A 896 -30.62 18.25 11.25
C ARG A 896 -29.27 19.01 11.50
N TYR A 897 -28.44 19.17 10.49
CA TYR A 897 -26.98 19.39 10.46
C TYR A 897 -26.64 20.27 9.18
N VAL A 898 -25.95 21.45 9.17
CA VAL A 898 -25.62 22.27 7.92
C VAL A 898 -24.19 22.75 7.55
N LEU A 899 -23.40 21.73 7.22
CA LEU A 899 -22.26 21.51 6.35
C LEU A 899 -21.01 22.38 6.23
N ILE A 900 -20.19 22.47 7.25
CA ILE A 900 -18.80 22.93 7.06
C ILE A 900 -17.89 21.94 6.27
N ASN A 901 -16.95 22.45 5.45
CA ASN A 901 -15.68 21.75 5.12
C ASN A 901 -14.54 22.46 5.87
N THR A 902 -13.26 22.18 5.53
CA THR A 902 -12.11 22.98 6.01
C THR A 902 -12.17 24.48 5.70
N LEU A 903 -13.03 24.91 4.77
CA LEU A 903 -13.29 26.30 4.40
C LEU A 903 -14.68 26.78 4.89
N GLY A 904 -15.35 25.99 5.75
CA GLY A 904 -16.69 26.32 6.26
C GLY A 904 -17.86 26.16 5.28
N GLN A 905 -17.66 25.60 4.08
CA GLN A 905 -18.66 25.60 2.99
C GLN A 905 -19.52 24.32 2.91
N THR A 906 -20.83 24.52 2.78
CA THR A 906 -21.86 23.50 2.51
C THR A 906 -21.65 22.84 1.15
N LEU A 907 -21.49 21.51 1.10
CA LEU A 907 -21.27 20.73 -0.14
C LEU A 907 -22.48 19.89 -0.59
N THR A 908 -23.52 19.81 0.23
CA THR A 908 -24.77 19.10 -0.06
C THR A 908 -25.97 20.00 0.18
N SER A 909 -27.18 19.46 -0.02
CA SER A 909 -28.36 20.28 -0.29
C SER A 909 -29.59 20.00 0.60
N GLU A 910 -29.89 18.79 1.08
CA GLU A 910 -31.17 18.46 1.76
C GLU A 910 -31.08 18.16 3.29
N ALA A 911 -32.20 17.82 3.94
CA ALA A 911 -32.29 17.02 5.16
C ALA A 911 -33.15 15.78 5.01
N TYR A 912 -32.46 14.66 5.07
CA TYR A 912 -32.97 13.48 5.72
C TYR A 912 -32.71 13.56 7.24
N ARG A 913 -32.25 12.51 7.91
CA ARG A 913 -32.46 12.37 9.38
C ARG A 913 -31.38 11.55 10.10
N GLU A 914 -30.33 11.12 9.40
CA GLU A 914 -29.29 10.16 9.82
C GLU A 914 -28.28 10.03 8.60
N ILE A 915 -26.93 9.94 8.74
CA ILE A 915 -26.02 9.39 7.66
C ILE A 915 -25.32 8.03 8.12
N TYR A 916 -25.12 7.01 7.27
CA TYR A 916 -24.56 5.67 7.66
C TYR A 916 -23.13 5.46 7.07
N PRO A 917 -22.01 6.02 7.54
CA PRO A 917 -20.60 5.69 7.17
C PRO A 917 -20.25 4.45 6.25
N PHE A 918 -19.50 4.60 5.13
CA PHE A 918 -19.40 3.68 3.95
C PHE A 918 -18.90 2.23 4.11
N GLN A 919 -19.38 1.32 3.27
CA GLN A 919 -18.82 -0.03 3.00
C GLN A 919 -18.82 -0.09 1.49
N GLU A 920 -17.83 -0.72 0.87
CA GLU A 920 -17.89 -0.90 -0.57
C GLU A 920 -18.11 0.42 -1.34
N GLY A 921 -17.63 1.50 -0.76
CA GLY A 921 -17.79 2.86 -1.25
C GLY A 921 -19.21 3.43 -1.19
N ARG A 922 -20.17 2.66 -0.69
CA ARG A 922 -21.59 2.98 -0.56
C ARG A 922 -22.24 2.20 0.57
N ALA A 923 -22.68 2.90 1.60
CA ALA A 923 -23.55 2.42 2.65
C ALA A 923 -24.99 2.01 2.24
N LEU A 924 -26.03 2.43 2.97
CA LEU A 924 -27.46 2.12 2.73
C LEU A 924 -28.35 3.32 3.10
N VAL A 925 -29.50 3.66 2.46
CA VAL A 925 -30.34 4.81 2.94
C VAL A 925 -31.85 4.74 3.11
N ARG A 926 -32.32 4.92 4.33
CA ARG A 926 -33.68 5.31 4.66
C ARG A 926 -34.00 6.76 4.23
N GLY A 927 -34.28 7.02 2.95
CA GLY A 927 -34.90 8.28 2.50
C GLY A 927 -36.19 8.59 3.26
N ASN A 928 -36.88 9.67 2.90
CA ASN A 928 -38.26 9.86 3.38
C ASN A 928 -39.21 8.72 2.93
N ASN A 929 -38.81 7.88 1.96
CA ASN A 929 -39.67 6.92 1.25
C ASN A 929 -39.30 5.42 1.45
N GLY A 930 -38.07 5.05 1.83
CA GLY A 930 -37.58 3.67 1.73
C GLY A 930 -36.05 3.60 1.73
N TYR A 931 -35.45 2.44 1.39
CA TYR A 931 -34.00 2.23 1.37
C TYR A 931 -33.36 2.54 0.01
N GLY A 932 -32.33 3.41 -0.02
CA GLY A 932 -31.74 4.01 -1.23
C GLY A 932 -30.37 4.70 -1.08
N PHE A 933 -30.11 5.78 -1.86
CA PHE A 933 -28.84 6.23 -2.50
C PHE A 933 -27.95 7.61 -2.26
N ILE A 934 -27.09 8.01 -1.22
CA ILE A 934 -25.77 8.92 -1.05
C ILE A 934 -24.15 8.49 -1.25
N ASP A 935 -23.28 8.81 -2.29
CA ASP A 935 -21.76 9.07 -2.27
C ASP A 935 -21.26 10.40 -1.71
N LEU A 936 -20.26 10.33 -0.85
CA LEU A 936 -19.10 11.23 -0.99
C LEU A 936 -19.36 12.77 -0.96
N THR A 937 -19.71 13.37 -2.11
CA THR A 937 -20.16 14.78 -2.23
C THR A 937 -21.52 15.00 -2.95
N GLY A 938 -22.17 13.98 -3.56
CA GLY A 938 -23.14 13.96 -4.72
C GLY A 938 -24.68 14.11 -4.60
N ARG A 939 -25.51 13.81 -5.65
CA ARG A 939 -27.03 13.91 -5.90
C ARG A 939 -27.98 12.63 -6.28
N GLU A 940 -28.49 11.69 -5.43
CA GLU A 940 -29.25 10.34 -5.61
C GLU A 940 -28.91 9.20 -6.67
N VAL A 941 -28.72 7.85 -6.31
CA VAL A 941 -29.15 6.52 -7.03
C VAL A 941 -30.07 5.62 -6.21
N ILE A 942 -30.02 4.28 -6.47
CA ILE A 942 -30.90 3.14 -6.16
C ILE A 942 -31.96 3.70 -5.29
N ARG A 943 -32.93 4.26 -6.01
CA ARG A 943 -33.80 5.27 -5.49
C ARG A 943 -34.42 4.78 -4.20
N ALA A 944 -34.58 5.66 -3.20
CA ALA A 944 -34.92 5.28 -1.83
C ALA A 944 -36.34 4.73 -1.64
N ASP A 945 -36.58 3.60 -2.28
CA ASP A 945 -37.86 3.02 -2.67
C ASP A 945 -37.87 1.49 -2.38
N TRP A 946 -36.73 0.87 -2.00
CA TRP A 946 -36.71 -0.54 -1.55
C TRP A 946 -37.26 -0.69 -0.13
N GLY A 947 -38.12 -1.69 0.09
CA GLY A 947 -38.67 -1.98 1.42
C GLY A 947 -37.61 -2.51 2.41
N TYR A 948 -36.68 -3.33 1.92
CA TYR A 948 -35.48 -3.73 2.66
C TYR A 948 -34.35 -4.10 1.69
N ALA A 949 -33.13 -3.67 2.04
CA ALA A 949 -31.90 -4.12 1.43
C ALA A 949 -30.90 -4.38 2.55
N GLU A 950 -30.29 -5.58 2.54
CA GLU A 950 -29.09 -5.80 3.33
C GLU A 950 -27.92 -5.05 2.70
N SER A 951 -26.79 -5.11 3.41
CA SER A 951 -25.54 -4.92 2.71
C SER A 951 -25.13 -6.18 1.98
N PHE A 952 -24.66 -5.92 0.78
CA PHE A 952 -24.25 -6.86 -0.23
C PHE A 952 -23.13 -7.81 0.25
N SER A 953 -23.09 -9.04 -0.29
CA SER A 953 -22.00 -10.02 -0.16
C SER A 953 -21.71 -10.78 -1.47
N ASP A 954 -20.42 -10.99 -1.79
CA ASP A 954 -19.89 -11.95 -2.78
C ASP A 954 -20.63 -11.97 -4.13
N GLN A 955 -20.52 -10.83 -4.83
CA GLN A 955 -21.14 -10.48 -6.11
C GLN A 955 -22.66 -10.27 -6.10
N ARG A 956 -23.31 -10.21 -4.91
CA ARG A 956 -24.77 -9.99 -4.76
C ARG A 956 -25.26 -9.26 -3.50
N ALA A 957 -26.31 -8.46 -3.59
CA ALA A 957 -27.10 -8.00 -2.44
C ALA A 957 -28.41 -8.74 -2.23
N VAL A 958 -28.68 -9.17 -1.00
CA VAL A 958 -30.03 -9.59 -0.58
C VAL A 958 -30.94 -8.37 -0.55
N VAL A 959 -31.88 -8.31 -1.49
CA VAL A 959 -33.02 -7.38 -1.49
C VAL A 959 -34.29 -8.12 -1.12
N ARG A 960 -35.25 -7.39 -0.54
CA ARG A 960 -36.60 -7.89 -0.31
C ARG A 960 -37.63 -7.04 -1.01
N GLN A 961 -38.44 -7.69 -1.85
CA GLN A 961 -39.56 -7.09 -2.56
C GLN A 961 -40.76 -8.03 -2.43
N ASN A 962 -41.92 -7.48 -2.03
CA ASN A 962 -43.15 -8.25 -1.77
C ASN A 962 -42.96 -9.44 -0.80
N GLY A 963 -42.06 -9.29 0.18
CA GLY A 963 -41.76 -10.29 1.22
C GLY A 963 -40.78 -11.39 0.81
N LEU A 964 -40.60 -11.65 -0.48
CA LEU A 964 -39.63 -12.62 -1.00
C LEU A 964 -38.24 -11.99 -1.14
N CYS A 965 -37.21 -12.80 -0.95
CA CYS A 965 -35.84 -12.41 -1.21
C CYS A 965 -35.36 -12.93 -2.56
N GLY A 966 -34.54 -12.10 -3.18
CA GLY A 966 -33.72 -12.42 -4.33
C GLY A 966 -32.39 -11.70 -4.16
N TYR A 967 -31.59 -11.66 -5.22
CA TYR A 967 -30.29 -11.03 -5.17
C TYR A 967 -30.11 -10.03 -6.32
N ILE A 968 -29.75 -8.78 -6.01
CA ILE A 968 -29.28 -7.78 -7.00
C ILE A 968 -27.74 -7.81 -7.12
N ASP A 969 -27.19 -7.12 -8.11
CA ASP A 969 -25.76 -6.87 -8.27
C ASP A 969 -25.41 -5.36 -8.14
N LEU A 970 -24.15 -4.99 -8.44
CA LEU A 970 -23.65 -3.59 -8.49
C LEU A 970 -24.28 -2.60 -9.50
N SER A 971 -25.29 -2.99 -10.26
CA SER A 971 -26.13 -2.07 -11.05
C SER A 971 -27.52 -1.87 -10.42
N GLY A 972 -27.88 -2.67 -9.40
CA GLY A 972 -29.23 -2.76 -8.83
C GLY A 972 -30.10 -3.77 -9.58
N LYS A 973 -29.52 -4.51 -10.52
CA LYS A 973 -30.20 -5.48 -11.37
C LYS A 973 -30.31 -6.82 -10.64
N LEU A 974 -31.51 -7.38 -10.65
CA LEU A 974 -31.82 -8.69 -10.08
C LEU A 974 -31.11 -9.80 -10.90
N VAL A 975 -30.19 -10.53 -10.27
CA VAL A 975 -29.44 -11.66 -10.86
C VAL A 975 -29.97 -13.03 -10.42
N VAL A 976 -30.70 -13.08 -9.30
CA VAL A 976 -31.50 -14.23 -8.86
C VAL A 976 -32.84 -13.66 -8.41
N ALA A 977 -33.94 -14.17 -8.98
CA ALA A 977 -35.28 -13.61 -8.80
C ALA A 977 -35.72 -13.61 -7.32
N CYS A 978 -36.62 -12.68 -6.97
CA CYS A 978 -37.25 -12.62 -5.65
C CYS A 978 -38.29 -13.74 -5.49
N GLN A 979 -37.82 -14.99 -5.40
CA GLN A 979 -38.64 -16.21 -5.40
C GLN A 979 -38.44 -17.09 -4.15
N TYR A 980 -37.49 -16.74 -3.27
CA TYR A 980 -37.18 -17.51 -2.07
C TYR A 980 -37.71 -16.81 -0.81
N ALA A 981 -38.05 -17.58 0.22
CA ALA A 981 -38.50 -17.04 1.50
C ALA A 981 -37.32 -16.48 2.31
N ARG A 982 -36.17 -17.17 2.26
CA ARG A 982 -34.90 -16.74 2.86
C ARG A 982 -33.74 -17.08 1.93
N CYS A 983 -32.73 -16.21 1.96
CA CYS A 983 -31.54 -16.22 1.13
C CYS A 983 -30.35 -16.02 2.07
N LEU A 984 -29.31 -16.84 2.00
CA LEU A 984 -28.04 -16.56 2.67
C LEU A 984 -27.03 -15.95 1.68
N PRO A 985 -26.07 -15.14 2.14
CA PRO A 985 -24.89 -14.76 1.36
C PRO A 985 -24.20 -15.94 0.68
N PHE A 986 -23.65 -15.70 -0.51
CA PHE A 986 -22.84 -16.70 -1.23
C PHE A 986 -21.51 -16.98 -0.52
N SER A 987 -21.02 -18.23 -0.60
CA SER A 987 -19.73 -18.68 -0.10
C SER A 987 -19.29 -19.96 -0.81
N GLU A 988 -18.00 -20.13 -1.10
CA GLU A 988 -17.45 -21.29 -1.85
C GLU A 988 -18.18 -21.54 -3.21
N GLU A 989 -18.60 -20.47 -3.88
CA GLU A 989 -19.47 -20.47 -5.09
C GLU A 989 -20.86 -21.10 -4.88
N ARG A 990 -21.35 -21.20 -3.64
CA ARG A 990 -22.65 -21.79 -3.31
C ARG A 990 -23.48 -20.81 -2.47
N ALA A 991 -24.80 -20.86 -2.57
CA ALA A 991 -25.69 -20.22 -1.59
C ALA A 991 -26.75 -21.18 -1.10
N VAL A 992 -27.08 -21.07 0.19
CA VAL A 992 -28.22 -21.75 0.79
C VAL A 992 -29.46 -20.89 0.56
N ILE A 993 -30.40 -21.42 -0.21
CA ILE A 993 -31.73 -20.86 -0.45
C ILE A 993 -32.76 -21.61 0.40
N TYR A 994 -33.83 -20.95 0.80
CA TYR A 994 -34.98 -21.60 1.44
C TYR A 994 -36.27 -21.28 0.69
N ARG A 995 -37.00 -22.32 0.26
CA ARG A 995 -38.29 -22.19 -0.44
C ARG A 995 -39.44 -21.86 0.53
N ASN A 996 -39.28 -22.20 1.80
CA ASN A 996 -40.14 -21.82 2.93
C ASN A 996 -39.24 -21.55 4.17
N ILE A 997 -39.68 -21.90 5.39
CA ILE A 997 -38.88 -21.71 6.62
C ILE A 997 -37.88 -22.86 6.85
N ARG A 998 -38.15 -24.06 6.32
CA ARG A 998 -37.49 -25.33 6.66
C ARG A 998 -36.67 -25.93 5.52
N ASN A 999 -37.24 -25.98 4.30
CA ASN A 999 -36.64 -26.66 3.17
C ASN A 999 -35.55 -25.80 2.51
N ALA A 1000 -34.31 -26.15 2.81
CA ALA A 1000 -33.08 -25.59 2.28
C ALA A 1000 -32.66 -26.31 0.99
N GLY A 1001 -32.06 -25.56 0.06
CA GLY A 1001 -31.40 -26.06 -1.14
C GLY A 1001 -30.07 -25.35 -1.37
N ILE A 1002 -29.25 -25.90 -2.27
CA ILE A 1002 -27.97 -25.30 -2.67
C ILE A 1002 -28.08 -24.84 -4.12
N ILE A 1003 -27.81 -23.56 -4.38
CA ILE A 1003 -27.64 -23.01 -5.73
C ILE A 1003 -26.19 -22.65 -6.05
N ASP A 1004 -25.86 -22.67 -7.34
CA ASP A 1004 -24.64 -22.08 -7.90
C ASP A 1004 -24.78 -20.56 -8.14
N PRO A 1005 -23.73 -19.84 -8.58
CA PRO A 1005 -23.78 -18.41 -8.84
C PRO A 1005 -24.61 -18.01 -10.07
N GLN A 1006 -25.18 -18.95 -10.81
CA GLN A 1006 -26.11 -18.75 -11.91
C GLN A 1006 -27.56 -18.99 -11.48
N GLY A 1007 -27.78 -19.51 -10.26
CA GLY A 1007 -29.09 -19.83 -9.70
C GLY A 1007 -29.56 -21.26 -9.98
N ASN A 1008 -28.70 -22.12 -10.54
CA ASN A 1008 -29.06 -23.52 -10.79
C ASN A 1008 -29.07 -24.30 -9.47
N GLU A 1009 -30.14 -25.06 -9.22
CA GLU A 1009 -30.28 -25.89 -8.02
C GLU A 1009 -29.36 -27.13 -8.12
N LEU A 1010 -28.25 -27.10 -7.40
CA LEU A 1010 -27.32 -28.23 -7.24
C LEU A 1010 -27.87 -29.26 -6.25
N ILE A 1011 -28.58 -28.79 -5.22
CA ILE A 1011 -29.55 -29.58 -4.46
C ILE A 1011 -30.83 -28.76 -4.41
N ALA A 1012 -31.93 -29.32 -4.92
CA ALA A 1012 -33.26 -28.69 -4.86
C ALA A 1012 -33.65 -28.37 -3.40
N PRO A 1013 -34.46 -27.33 -3.14
CA PRO A 1013 -34.85 -26.93 -1.79
C PRO A 1013 -35.87 -27.90 -1.19
N THR A 1014 -35.36 -29.04 -0.73
CA THR A 1014 -36.08 -30.14 -0.08
C THR A 1014 -35.49 -30.49 1.28
N LEU A 1015 -34.21 -30.22 1.54
CA LEU A 1015 -33.51 -30.63 2.75
C LEU A 1015 -33.99 -29.86 3.99
N GLU A 1016 -34.35 -30.57 5.05
CA GLU A 1016 -34.71 -29.96 6.34
C GLU A 1016 -33.49 -29.27 6.97
N ARG A 1017 -33.51 -27.94 7.11
CA ARG A 1017 -32.62 -27.16 7.99
C ARG A 1017 -31.10 -27.39 7.78
N MET A 1018 -30.62 -27.18 6.56
CA MET A 1018 -29.17 -26.97 6.32
C MET A 1018 -28.68 -25.67 6.98
N LEU A 1019 -27.49 -25.71 7.56
CA LEU A 1019 -26.79 -24.56 8.16
C LEU A 1019 -25.62 -24.07 7.29
N HIS A 1020 -24.75 -24.98 6.86
CA HIS A 1020 -23.54 -24.70 6.08
C HIS A 1020 -23.22 -25.85 5.10
N PHE A 1021 -22.41 -25.60 4.08
CA PHE A 1021 -21.84 -26.63 3.21
C PHE A 1021 -20.35 -26.33 2.92
N ARG A 1022 -19.43 -27.23 3.28
CA ARG A 1022 -17.96 -27.07 3.17
C ARG A 1022 -17.25 -28.43 3.08
N GLU A 1023 -16.09 -28.50 2.41
CA GLU A 1023 -15.32 -29.75 2.18
C GLU A 1023 -16.16 -30.92 1.60
N GLY A 1024 -17.22 -30.63 0.84
CA GLY A 1024 -18.15 -31.64 0.33
C GLY A 1024 -19.11 -32.21 1.39
N ARG A 1025 -19.31 -31.50 2.50
CA ARG A 1025 -20.21 -31.85 3.61
C ARG A 1025 -21.18 -30.73 3.93
N GLY A 1026 -22.48 -31.04 3.88
CA GLY A 1026 -23.54 -30.22 4.44
C GLY A 1026 -23.66 -30.47 5.94
N LEU A 1027 -23.64 -29.42 6.75
CA LEU A 1027 -24.01 -29.45 8.16
C LEU A 1027 -25.51 -29.21 8.28
N MET A 1028 -26.21 -30.17 8.89
CA MET A 1028 -27.66 -30.22 9.01
C MET A 1028 -28.07 -30.16 10.49
N GLN A 1029 -29.31 -29.76 10.77
CA GLN A 1029 -29.87 -29.75 12.12
C GLN A 1029 -31.33 -30.23 12.12
N ASP A 1030 -31.63 -31.27 12.89
CA ASP A 1030 -32.94 -31.90 12.94
C ASP A 1030 -33.98 -31.11 13.78
N GLU A 1031 -35.24 -31.57 13.79
CA GLU A 1031 -36.32 -31.04 14.61
C GLU A 1031 -35.94 -31.01 16.10
N GLU A 1032 -35.39 -32.12 16.62
CA GLU A 1032 -34.92 -32.28 18.01
C GLU A 1032 -33.58 -31.56 18.30
N GLN A 1033 -33.17 -30.63 17.44
CA GLN A 1033 -31.91 -29.85 17.47
C GLN A 1033 -30.61 -30.65 17.26
N GLY A 1034 -30.68 -31.98 17.12
CA GLY A 1034 -29.52 -32.82 16.80
C GLY A 1034 -28.87 -32.46 15.45
N TYR A 1035 -27.56 -32.28 15.44
CA TYR A 1035 -26.78 -31.97 14.25
C TYR A 1035 -26.27 -33.26 13.59
N TYR A 1036 -26.24 -33.29 12.26
CA TYR A 1036 -25.71 -34.40 11.45
C TYR A 1036 -25.07 -33.88 10.15
N TYR A 1037 -24.48 -34.77 9.35
CA TYR A 1037 -23.85 -34.38 8.07
C TYR A 1037 -24.40 -35.16 6.88
N ILE A 1038 -24.47 -34.48 5.74
CA ILE A 1038 -24.78 -35.05 4.42
C ILE A 1038 -23.67 -34.75 3.40
N THR A 1039 -23.67 -35.45 2.28
CA THR A 1039 -22.82 -35.14 1.11
C THR A 1039 -23.53 -34.22 0.11
N ASP A 1040 -22.80 -33.78 -0.92
CA ASP A 1040 -23.35 -33.21 -2.16
C ASP A 1040 -24.44 -34.08 -2.80
N LYS A 1041 -24.35 -35.41 -2.65
CA LYS A 1041 -25.33 -36.40 -3.12
C LYS A 1041 -26.49 -36.65 -2.14
N ALA A 1042 -26.65 -35.81 -1.12
CA ALA A 1042 -27.66 -35.92 -0.07
C ALA A 1042 -27.68 -37.27 0.69
N ALA A 1043 -26.58 -38.04 0.65
CA ALA A 1043 -26.47 -39.26 1.43
C ALA A 1043 -26.22 -38.93 2.91
N LEU A 1044 -27.01 -39.54 3.81
CA LEU A 1044 -26.82 -39.44 5.25
C LEU A 1044 -25.44 -39.99 5.64
N TYR A 1045 -24.74 -39.32 6.55
CA TYR A 1045 -23.54 -39.86 7.18
C TYR A 1045 -23.76 -40.09 8.68
N ASP A 1046 -23.48 -41.31 9.15
CA ASP A 1046 -23.75 -41.78 10.51
C ASP A 1046 -23.33 -40.79 11.62
N GLY A 1047 -24.30 -40.44 12.47
CA GLY A 1047 -24.09 -39.74 13.74
C GLY A 1047 -24.97 -38.51 13.94
N TYR A 1048 -25.74 -38.51 15.03
CA TYR A 1048 -26.39 -37.33 15.59
C TYR A 1048 -25.56 -36.78 16.76
N TYR A 1049 -25.47 -35.45 16.86
CA TYR A 1049 -24.61 -34.73 17.80
C TYR A 1049 -25.35 -33.52 18.40
N ASP A 1050 -25.09 -33.16 19.66
CA ASP A 1050 -25.69 -31.99 20.32
C ASP A 1050 -25.10 -30.65 19.84
N GLU A 1051 -23.98 -30.70 19.11
CA GLU A 1051 -23.36 -29.61 18.37
C GLU A 1051 -22.34 -30.19 17.38
N ALA A 1052 -22.10 -29.53 16.25
CA ALA A 1052 -21.16 -30.01 15.23
C ALA A 1052 -20.59 -28.83 14.42
N ARG A 1053 -19.30 -28.90 14.05
CA ARG A 1053 -18.60 -27.84 13.29
C ARG A 1053 -18.38 -28.23 11.82
N PRO A 1054 -18.18 -27.26 10.90
CA PRO A 1054 -17.73 -27.55 9.55
C PRO A 1054 -16.46 -28.41 9.52
N PHE A 1055 -16.30 -29.20 8.46
CA PHE A 1055 -15.11 -30.02 8.24
C PHE A 1055 -13.89 -29.17 7.88
N TYR A 1056 -12.73 -29.52 8.44
CA TYR A 1056 -11.42 -28.95 8.14
C TYR A 1056 -10.36 -30.06 8.11
N HIS A 1057 -9.48 -30.06 7.10
CA HIS A 1057 -8.32 -30.95 7.00
C HIS A 1057 -8.63 -32.46 7.06
N GLY A 1058 -9.87 -32.87 6.79
CA GLY A 1058 -10.27 -34.28 6.86
C GLY A 1058 -11.01 -34.70 8.14
N VAL A 1059 -11.20 -33.79 9.10
CA VAL A 1059 -11.87 -34.04 10.38
C VAL A 1059 -12.89 -32.96 10.72
N ALA A 1060 -13.80 -33.27 11.64
CA ALA A 1060 -14.70 -32.29 12.25
C ALA A 1060 -14.82 -32.54 13.76
N ALA A 1061 -14.92 -31.46 14.52
CA ALA A 1061 -15.24 -31.52 15.93
C ALA A 1061 -16.77 -31.66 16.10
N ILE A 1062 -17.19 -32.58 16.96
CA ILE A 1062 -18.60 -32.83 17.30
C ILE A 1062 -18.78 -32.86 18.82
N ARG A 1063 -19.98 -32.57 19.31
CA ARG A 1063 -20.31 -32.53 20.74
C ARG A 1063 -21.41 -33.54 21.05
N GLN A 1064 -21.28 -34.25 22.17
CA GLN A 1064 -22.40 -34.98 22.78
C GLN A 1064 -22.43 -34.68 24.28
N GLY A 1065 -23.61 -34.37 24.81
CA GLY A 1065 -23.76 -33.66 26.07
C GLY A 1065 -22.96 -32.35 26.08
N SER A 1066 -22.29 -32.07 27.21
CA SER A 1066 -21.41 -30.90 27.38
C SER A 1066 -19.98 -31.11 26.85
N ARG A 1067 -19.69 -32.20 26.13
CA ARG A 1067 -18.31 -32.59 25.78
C ARG A 1067 -18.07 -32.75 24.29
N TRP A 1068 -16.92 -32.28 23.82
CA TRP A 1068 -16.45 -32.40 22.44
C TRP A 1068 -15.60 -33.66 22.22
N GLY A 1069 -15.74 -34.20 21.01
CA GLY A 1069 -15.00 -35.31 20.41
C GLY A 1069 -14.70 -35.00 18.93
N LEU A 1070 -14.15 -35.98 18.22
CA LEU A 1070 -13.61 -35.79 16.87
C LEU A 1070 -14.06 -36.93 15.95
N ILE A 1071 -14.49 -36.59 14.73
CA ILE A 1071 -14.79 -37.53 13.64
C ILE A 1071 -13.94 -37.21 12.40
N ASN A 1072 -13.74 -38.20 11.52
CA ASN A 1072 -13.12 -37.98 10.21
C ASN A 1072 -14.15 -37.76 9.09
N ARG A 1073 -13.71 -37.48 7.85
CA ARG A 1073 -14.58 -37.42 6.64
C ARG A 1073 -15.29 -38.75 6.31
N ARG A 1074 -15.16 -39.80 7.13
CA ARG A 1074 -15.95 -41.03 7.13
C ARG A 1074 -16.76 -41.23 8.43
N GLY A 1075 -17.05 -40.15 9.18
CA GLY A 1075 -17.88 -40.17 10.41
C GLY A 1075 -17.33 -40.99 11.58
N LEU A 1076 -16.22 -41.71 11.39
CA LEU A 1076 -15.65 -42.57 12.42
C LEU A 1076 -15.12 -41.71 13.57
N THR A 1077 -15.64 -41.96 14.76
CA THR A 1077 -15.25 -41.31 16.01
C THR A 1077 -13.80 -41.60 16.36
N LEU A 1078 -12.90 -40.70 15.96
CA LEU A 1078 -11.48 -40.70 16.32
C LEU A 1078 -11.29 -40.43 17.82
N ILE A 1079 -12.12 -39.57 18.39
CA ILE A 1079 -12.15 -39.28 19.82
C ILE A 1079 -13.61 -39.23 20.29
N LYS A 1080 -13.97 -40.10 21.24
CA LYS A 1080 -15.29 -40.03 21.90
C LYS A 1080 -15.43 -38.70 22.68
N PRO A 1081 -16.59 -38.02 22.61
CA PRO A 1081 -16.92 -36.85 23.41
C PRO A 1081 -16.44 -36.88 24.85
N ARG A 1082 -15.43 -36.05 25.19
CA ARG A 1082 -14.85 -35.95 26.54
C ARG A 1082 -14.19 -34.61 26.90
N PHE A 1083 -13.91 -33.74 25.94
CA PHE A 1083 -13.20 -32.47 26.16
C PHE A 1083 -14.18 -31.30 26.33
N ALA A 1084 -13.78 -30.21 26.99
CA ALA A 1084 -14.60 -29.00 27.10
C ALA A 1084 -14.63 -28.21 25.76
N THR A 1085 -13.51 -28.20 25.02
CA THR A 1085 -13.40 -27.74 23.63
C THR A 1085 -12.28 -28.51 22.90
N ILE A 1086 -12.32 -28.43 21.56
CA ILE A 1086 -11.21 -28.79 20.66
C ILE A 1086 -10.96 -27.58 19.75
N SER A 1087 -9.71 -27.22 19.49
CA SER A 1087 -9.35 -26.19 18.50
C SER A 1087 -9.42 -26.73 17.08
N ASP A 1088 -9.25 -25.84 16.09
CA ASP A 1088 -8.93 -26.27 14.73
C ASP A 1088 -7.49 -26.86 14.68
N PHE A 1089 -7.14 -27.53 13.57
CA PHE A 1089 -5.90 -28.27 13.43
C PHE A 1089 -4.80 -27.47 12.74
N GLU A 1090 -3.69 -27.24 13.44
CA GLU A 1090 -2.47 -26.62 12.93
C GLU A 1090 -1.37 -27.68 12.80
N ASN A 1091 -0.71 -27.79 11.63
CA ASN A 1091 0.33 -28.79 11.34
C ASN A 1091 -0.05 -30.26 11.68
N GLY A 1092 -1.35 -30.59 11.67
CA GLY A 1092 -1.86 -31.93 12.01
C GLY A 1092 -2.07 -32.19 13.51
N LEU A 1093 -1.94 -31.17 14.35
CA LEU A 1093 -2.20 -31.20 15.80
C LEU A 1093 -3.30 -30.20 16.17
N ALA A 1094 -4.06 -30.48 17.23
CA ALA A 1094 -5.03 -29.56 17.81
C ALA A 1094 -4.88 -29.50 19.34
N ARG A 1095 -5.21 -28.35 19.93
CA ARG A 1095 -5.34 -28.18 21.37
C ARG A 1095 -6.71 -28.66 21.82
N VAL A 1096 -6.72 -29.44 22.89
CA VAL A 1096 -7.94 -29.88 23.60
C VAL A 1096 -7.98 -29.26 24.97
N THR A 1097 -9.18 -29.08 25.52
CA THR A 1097 -9.36 -28.56 26.89
C THR A 1097 -10.15 -29.51 27.77
N THR A 1098 -9.88 -29.48 29.07
CA THR A 1098 -10.91 -29.62 30.11
C THR A 1098 -11.19 -28.23 30.70
N GLU A 1099 -12.14 -28.10 31.63
CA GLU A 1099 -12.70 -26.81 32.08
C GLU A 1099 -11.69 -25.69 32.33
N TYR A 1100 -10.47 -25.98 32.80
CA TYR A 1100 -9.39 -24.98 32.97
C TYR A 1100 -7.99 -25.44 32.51
N LYS A 1101 -7.87 -26.49 31.68
CA LYS A 1101 -6.56 -27.11 31.36
C LYS A 1101 -6.45 -27.57 29.91
N TYR A 1102 -5.31 -27.32 29.28
CA TYR A 1102 -4.98 -27.67 27.90
C TYR A 1102 -4.19 -28.98 27.79
N GLY A 1103 -4.42 -29.68 26.67
CA GLY A 1103 -3.66 -30.83 26.18
C GLY A 1103 -3.49 -30.74 24.66
N LEU A 1104 -2.82 -31.73 24.05
CA LEU A 1104 -2.63 -31.83 22.60
C LEU A 1104 -3.13 -33.17 22.06
N ILE A 1105 -3.74 -33.14 20.88
CA ILE A 1105 -4.10 -34.32 20.08
C ILE A 1105 -3.55 -34.19 18.66
N ASP A 1106 -3.40 -35.32 17.95
CA ASP A 1106 -3.19 -35.33 16.50
C ASP A 1106 -4.50 -35.54 15.71
N ALA A 1107 -4.47 -35.27 14.41
CA ALA A 1107 -5.60 -35.42 13.49
C ALA A 1107 -6.07 -36.88 13.29
N ARG A 1108 -5.42 -37.87 13.93
CA ARG A 1108 -5.85 -39.28 14.00
C ARG A 1108 -6.55 -39.61 15.33
N GLY A 1109 -6.59 -38.66 16.27
CA GLY A 1109 -7.17 -38.81 17.60
C GLY A 1109 -6.18 -39.22 18.70
N LYS A 1110 -4.88 -39.39 18.39
CA LYS A 1110 -3.86 -39.73 19.41
C LYS A 1110 -3.69 -38.54 20.36
N VAL A 1111 -3.83 -38.77 21.66
CA VAL A 1111 -3.42 -37.79 22.69
C VAL A 1111 -1.90 -37.72 22.73
N ILE A 1112 -1.35 -36.52 22.55
CA ILE A 1112 0.09 -36.21 22.63
C ILE A 1112 0.43 -35.68 24.02
N LEU A 1113 -0.44 -34.84 24.60
CA LEU A 1113 -0.43 -34.52 26.03
C LEU A 1113 -1.86 -34.55 26.60
N PRO A 1114 -2.07 -35.12 27.81
CA PRO A 1114 -3.35 -35.05 28.49
C PRO A 1114 -3.71 -33.59 28.84
N PRO A 1115 -5.00 -33.26 29.00
CA PRO A 1115 -5.45 -31.91 29.32
C PRO A 1115 -5.20 -31.54 30.80
N GLU A 1116 -3.92 -31.40 31.15
CA GLU A 1116 -3.43 -31.21 32.52
C GLU A 1116 -2.70 -29.88 32.76
N TYR A 1117 -2.50 -29.07 31.72
CA TYR A 1117 -1.56 -27.95 31.74
C TYR A 1117 -2.28 -26.60 31.56
N PRO A 1118 -2.04 -25.59 32.43
CA PRO A 1118 -2.57 -24.24 32.25
C PRO A 1118 -2.22 -23.59 30.90
N PHE A 1119 -1.12 -24.00 30.24
CA PHE A 1119 -0.72 -23.44 28.94
C PHE A 1119 0.06 -24.46 28.08
N ILE A 1120 -0.15 -24.40 26.76
CA ILE A 1120 0.63 -25.10 25.72
C ILE A 1120 0.76 -24.17 24.49
N GLU A 1121 1.94 -24.14 23.87
CA GLU A 1121 2.29 -23.31 22.71
C GLU A 1121 3.35 -23.96 21.81
N ALA A 1122 3.28 -23.79 20.49
CA ALA A 1122 4.32 -24.24 19.56
C ALA A 1122 5.48 -23.22 19.49
N VAL A 1123 6.71 -23.66 19.76
CA VAL A 1123 7.93 -22.84 19.67
C VAL A 1123 8.81 -23.18 18.46
N ASP A 1124 8.64 -24.38 17.89
CA ASP A 1124 9.23 -24.79 16.61
C ASP A 1124 8.30 -25.81 15.91
N ASP A 1125 8.54 -26.15 14.65
CA ASP A 1125 7.65 -27.01 13.82
C ASP A 1125 7.33 -28.38 14.43
N ARG A 1126 8.12 -28.83 15.41
CA ARG A 1126 7.95 -30.09 16.14
C ARG A 1126 8.14 -29.96 17.65
N LEU A 1127 8.18 -28.74 18.21
CA LEU A 1127 8.47 -28.50 19.63
C LEU A 1127 7.44 -27.55 20.26
N PHE A 1128 6.93 -27.95 21.42
CA PHE A 1128 5.93 -27.22 22.18
C PHE A 1128 6.45 -26.85 23.57
N ARG A 1129 6.28 -25.58 23.94
CA ARG A 1129 6.41 -25.10 25.32
C ARG A 1129 5.12 -25.45 26.08
N VAL A 1130 5.28 -25.95 27.29
CA VAL A 1130 4.20 -26.31 28.22
C VAL A 1130 4.49 -25.63 29.54
N GLU A 1131 3.46 -25.05 30.18
CA GLU A 1131 3.65 -24.31 31.43
C GLU A 1131 2.67 -24.75 32.51
N ARG A 1132 3.13 -24.65 33.76
CA ARG A 1132 2.36 -24.96 34.97
C ARG A 1132 2.80 -24.01 36.08
N GLY A 1133 2.12 -22.87 36.21
CA GLY A 1133 2.52 -21.83 37.16
C GLY A 1133 3.84 -21.18 36.74
N ASN A 1134 4.87 -21.29 37.58
CA ASN A 1134 6.23 -20.81 37.26
C ASN A 1134 7.05 -21.82 36.44
N ASP A 1135 6.62 -23.08 36.34
CA ASP A 1135 7.40 -24.14 35.71
C ASP A 1135 7.19 -24.17 34.18
N ILE A 1136 8.29 -24.32 33.45
CA ILE A 1136 8.34 -24.39 31.99
C ILE A 1136 8.95 -25.73 31.59
N GLY A 1137 8.29 -26.44 30.67
CA GLY A 1137 8.81 -27.64 30.02
C GLY A 1137 8.69 -27.56 28.51
N TYR A 1138 9.46 -28.40 27.82
CA TYR A 1138 9.47 -28.50 26.37
C TYR A 1138 9.21 -29.94 25.94
N VAL A 1139 8.23 -30.14 25.06
CA VAL A 1139 7.74 -31.45 24.61
C VAL A 1139 7.58 -31.49 23.09
N THR A 1140 7.95 -32.59 22.46
CA THR A 1140 7.88 -32.73 21.00
C THR A 1140 6.46 -33.00 20.49
N ALA A 1141 6.25 -32.85 19.18
CA ALA A 1141 5.09 -33.33 18.46
C ALA A 1141 4.82 -34.86 18.59
N THR A 1142 5.80 -35.66 19.05
CA THR A 1142 5.60 -37.09 19.33
C THR A 1142 5.11 -37.37 20.75
N GLY A 1143 5.29 -36.42 21.69
CA GLY A 1143 5.00 -36.54 23.12
C GLY A 1143 6.23 -36.74 24.01
N GLU A 1144 7.43 -36.51 23.49
CA GLU A 1144 8.72 -36.72 24.18
C GLU A 1144 9.18 -35.43 24.86
N TRP A 1145 9.53 -35.48 26.16
CA TRP A 1145 9.99 -34.31 26.90
C TRP A 1145 11.47 -34.05 26.64
N ILE A 1146 11.77 -32.92 26.01
CA ILE A 1146 13.13 -32.38 25.85
C ILE A 1146 13.60 -31.67 27.13
N TRP A 1147 12.67 -31.07 27.87
CA TRP A 1147 12.90 -30.54 29.21
C TRP A 1147 11.66 -30.74 30.06
N SER A 1148 11.74 -31.54 31.12
CA SER A 1148 10.62 -31.76 32.05
C SER A 1148 10.52 -30.63 33.07
N MET A 1149 9.29 -30.22 33.40
CA MET A 1149 9.03 -29.42 34.60
C MET A 1149 9.46 -30.18 35.87
N ALA A 1150 9.74 -29.44 36.94
CA ALA A 1150 9.96 -30.02 38.27
C ALA A 1150 8.70 -30.77 38.77
N LYS A 1151 8.88 -31.61 39.80
CA LYS A 1151 7.82 -32.43 40.41
C LYS A 1151 7.24 -31.81 41.67
#